data_AF-A0A1Q7JD32-F1
#
_entry.id   AF-A0A1Q7JD32-F1
#
_cell.length_a   1.000
_cell.length_b   1.000
_cell.length_c   1.000
_cell.angle_alpha   90.00
_cell.angle_beta   90.00
_cell.angle_gamma   90.00
#
_symmetry.space_group_name_H-M   'P 1'
#
loop_
_entity.id
_entity.type
_entity.pdbx_description
1 polymer ?
#
loop_
_entity_poly.entity_id
_entity_poly.type
_entity_poly.pdbx_seq_one_letter_code
_entity_poly.pdbx_strand_id
1 'polypeptide(L)'
;MAHEGPSLPESARLEAIAATPRPRAPTRYDQPPRLLPAVEPDWRRIFGAIRRRRWVVLGVTLLGTVAGVVAAAKFVGPRYLARARLWVGAAEPDPNAIRGTTPAPGAERLLGVEAWVDFVRSDAVLDTVVREVRLYLSPKTPIDGTALLGLRLKDQVLPGRYRLEVDRDGQAFALFSAEGVVQRGERGDSVGPALGFAWVPGAAVLTPGRRIEFTLLTPHDAAELLASQLQVTTDREGTFVTVQLTGTDPQLTAAIVKGVADRTVAVAADLRRHKVAALADILGQQVQHAQASLTVAELALKNFRVRAAGVLPAGVAAPPPSPAFTNAFELRVAVDQHGRDRQAIDRVLAQPPDSGLSVDALAAIDAVQKSPELTQALKELTDKQAELRALRYTYTDQHFPVQQLADAVATLERRTIPGMLRALRNNLAAREHDLGQRVDSTVRYLSNIPPLLFEQTRLEREVQVAGQLYASLQQHYDEARVAEASALPDVRILDAPVQPYQPIGSVAPFLVIMAFLASGGLGVLGAVLIDTLDPRFRDPGHVTQGLGLRILGALPHLSRAGNGEGTAQAIEAMRTVRVKLQHASNGGNPLLLTVTSPGVGEGKSLVSANLALAFAYAGLRTIVIDGDIRRGALHRLLRGSRRPGLTDHLTGRAPLEKVLQPTPYKGLSFIGCGSRMHNSPELLSAATMVDLLAALRSRYDVVLVDTAPLAAGADPYTMASLTTNLLMVLRAGVTDLELAQAKLESFEDLPVRVVGTVLNDVQPKGAYRYYAYYVPGYETKEEADLGPEKPVLGVPSV
;
A
#
# COMPACT_ATOMS: atom_id res chain seq x y z
N MET A 1 -68.53 -83.22 16.62
CA MET A 1 -68.15 -84.64 16.49
C MET A 1 -66.68 -84.66 16.11
N ALA A 2 -65.81 -84.72 17.11
CA ALA A 2 -65.15 -85.95 17.57
C ALA A 2 -63.90 -86.23 16.72
N HIS A 3 -62.72 -85.90 17.24
CA HIS A 3 -61.79 -86.89 17.77
C HIS A 3 -60.48 -86.23 18.23
N GLU A 4 -60.20 -86.35 19.53
CA GLU A 4 -58.88 -86.20 20.12
C GLU A 4 -58.02 -87.44 19.84
N GLY A 5 -56.72 -87.20 19.63
CA GLY A 5 -55.62 -88.09 19.99
C GLY A 5 -54.75 -88.57 18.81
N PRO A 6 -53.43 -88.81 19.00
CA PRO A 6 -52.67 -88.82 20.26
C PRO A 6 -51.46 -87.85 20.29
N SER A 7 -51.09 -87.50 21.51
CA SER A 7 -49.81 -86.88 21.92
C SER A 7 -48.61 -87.73 21.50
N LEU A 8 -47.68 -87.13 20.74
CA LEU A 8 -46.34 -87.67 20.48
C LEU A 8 -45.37 -87.27 21.61
N PRO A 9 -44.39 -88.14 21.96
CA PRO A 9 -43.56 -88.03 23.16
C PRO A 9 -42.52 -86.88 23.10
N GLU A 10 -42.19 -86.38 24.28
CA GLU A 10 -41.32 -85.22 24.57
C GLU A 10 -39.89 -85.34 24.02
N SER A 11 -39.46 -86.54 23.59
CA SER A 11 -38.17 -86.78 22.95
C SER A 11 -38.03 -86.22 21.52
N ALA A 12 -39.14 -86.05 20.79
CA ALA A 12 -39.11 -85.50 19.43
C ALA A 12 -39.03 -83.97 19.36
N ARG A 13 -39.30 -83.26 20.48
CA ARG A 13 -39.12 -81.80 20.57
C ARG A 13 -37.69 -81.38 20.90
N LEU A 14 -36.88 -82.28 21.45
CA LEU A 14 -35.48 -81.98 21.80
C LEU A 14 -34.51 -82.16 20.62
N GLU A 15 -34.79 -83.03 19.66
CA GLU A 15 -33.95 -83.16 18.44
C GLU A 15 -34.26 -82.11 17.37
N ALA A 16 -35.49 -81.57 17.31
CA ALA A 16 -35.85 -80.50 16.37
C ALA A 16 -35.29 -79.11 16.76
N ILE A 17 -34.75 -78.95 17.98
CA ILE A 17 -34.11 -77.70 18.44
C ILE A 17 -32.58 -77.76 18.24
N ALA A 18 -32.01 -78.93 17.92
CA ALA A 18 -30.56 -79.11 17.73
C ALA A 18 -30.07 -78.90 16.28
N ALA A 19 -30.95 -78.60 15.32
CA ALA A 19 -30.62 -78.45 13.90
C ALA A 19 -30.87 -77.03 13.34
N THR A 20 -30.68 -75.99 14.15
CA THR A 20 -30.55 -74.62 13.64
C THR A 20 -29.08 -74.34 13.28
N PRO A 21 -28.78 -73.83 12.07
CA PRO A 21 -27.42 -73.39 11.77
C PRO A 21 -27.07 -72.27 12.75
N ARG A 22 -25.96 -72.43 13.49
CA ARG A 22 -25.46 -71.38 14.38
C ARG A 22 -25.44 -70.05 13.60
N PRO A 23 -26.02 -68.96 14.12
CA PRO A 23 -25.93 -67.67 13.46
C PRO A 23 -24.45 -67.32 13.27
N ARG A 24 -24.08 -66.88 12.06
CA ARG A 24 -22.75 -66.35 11.75
C ARG A 24 -22.41 -65.31 12.83
N ALA A 25 -21.25 -65.44 13.47
CA ALA A 25 -20.75 -64.36 14.31
C ALA A 25 -20.68 -63.10 13.44
N PRO A 26 -21.22 -61.96 13.91
CA PRO A 26 -21.24 -60.73 13.13
C PRO A 26 -19.80 -60.39 12.74
N THR A 27 -19.53 -60.43 11.45
CA THR A 27 -18.30 -59.85 10.94
C THR A 27 -18.37 -58.34 11.17
N ARG A 28 -17.22 -57.68 11.31
CA ARG A 28 -17.09 -56.24 11.57
C ARG A 28 -17.83 -55.32 10.56
N TYR A 29 -18.44 -55.90 9.51
CA TYR A 29 -19.29 -55.26 8.51
C TYR A 29 -20.73 -54.95 8.99
N ASP A 30 -21.19 -55.50 10.12
CA ASP A 30 -22.55 -55.23 10.65
C ASP A 30 -22.66 -53.97 11.54
N GLN A 31 -21.60 -53.17 11.69
CA GLN A 31 -21.67 -51.91 12.46
C GLN A 31 -21.93 -50.72 11.52
N PRO A 32 -22.90 -49.84 11.83
CA PRO A 32 -23.13 -48.64 11.04
C PRO A 32 -21.85 -47.79 11.02
N PRO A 33 -21.52 -47.14 9.88
CA PRO A 33 -20.31 -46.35 9.75
C PRO A 33 -20.29 -45.28 10.84
N ARG A 34 -19.23 -45.27 11.66
CA ARG A 34 -18.99 -44.18 12.60
C ARG A 34 -18.92 -42.89 11.77
N LEU A 35 -19.83 -41.97 12.07
CA LEU A 35 -19.80 -40.59 11.56
C LEU A 35 -18.37 -40.04 11.76
N LEU A 36 -17.68 -39.83 10.65
CA LEU A 36 -16.36 -39.22 10.62
C LEU A 36 -16.49 -37.79 11.19
N PRO A 37 -15.53 -37.33 12.02
CA PRO A 37 -15.49 -35.92 12.40
C PRO A 37 -15.28 -35.06 11.15
N ALA A 38 -15.71 -33.79 11.24
CA ALA A 38 -15.64 -32.80 10.17
C ALA A 38 -14.30 -32.84 9.43
N VAL A 39 -14.36 -32.76 8.09
CA VAL A 39 -13.22 -32.80 7.18
C VAL A 39 -12.25 -31.67 7.54
N GLU A 40 -11.26 -31.96 8.38
CA GLU A 40 -10.10 -31.10 8.53
C GLU A 40 -9.34 -31.10 7.20
N PRO A 41 -8.85 -29.93 6.74
CA PRO A 41 -8.00 -29.88 5.55
C PRO A 41 -6.73 -30.70 5.83
N ASP A 42 -6.65 -31.88 5.23
CA ASP A 42 -5.50 -32.76 5.36
C ASP A 42 -4.31 -32.13 4.63
N TRP A 43 -3.55 -31.29 5.34
CA TRP A 43 -2.40 -30.56 4.81
C TRP A 43 -1.37 -31.49 4.18
N ARG A 44 -1.27 -32.75 4.64
CA ARG A 44 -0.38 -33.75 4.05
C ARG A 44 -0.78 -34.10 2.61
N ARG A 45 -2.09 -34.11 2.32
CA ARG A 45 -2.63 -34.31 0.98
C ARG A 45 -2.30 -33.14 0.06
N ILE A 46 -2.47 -31.90 0.53
CA ILE A 46 -2.16 -30.69 -0.24
C ILE A 46 -0.66 -30.62 -0.55
N PHE A 47 0.21 -30.84 0.45
CA PHE A 47 1.66 -30.89 0.23
C PHE A 47 2.08 -32.03 -0.72
N GLY A 48 1.42 -33.19 -0.63
CA GLY A 48 1.61 -34.30 -1.55
C GLY A 48 1.26 -33.94 -2.99
N ALA A 49 0.10 -33.32 -3.21
CA ALA A 49 -0.37 -32.89 -4.52
C ALA A 49 0.57 -31.85 -5.15
N ILE A 50 0.98 -30.83 -4.37
CA ILE A 50 1.93 -29.81 -4.81
C ILE A 50 3.27 -30.43 -5.20
N ARG A 51 3.82 -31.34 -4.40
CA ARG A 51 5.11 -31.98 -4.71
C ARG A 51 5.05 -32.82 -5.98
N ARG A 52 3.95 -33.55 -6.20
CA ARG A 52 3.74 -34.39 -7.40
C ARG A 52 3.57 -33.55 -8.66
N ARG A 53 2.82 -32.47 -8.58
CA ARG A 53 2.51 -31.58 -9.71
C ARG A 53 3.32 -30.28 -9.69
N ARG A 54 4.51 -30.29 -9.07
CA ARG A 54 5.37 -29.10 -8.91
C ARG A 54 5.63 -28.35 -10.23
N TRP A 55 5.74 -29.09 -11.34
CA TRP A 55 5.94 -28.51 -12.66
C TRP A 55 4.71 -27.77 -13.20
N VAL A 56 3.50 -28.20 -12.83
CA VAL A 56 2.25 -27.50 -13.18
C VAL A 56 2.17 -26.19 -12.41
N VAL A 57 2.43 -26.22 -11.09
CA VAL A 57 2.45 -25.03 -10.24
C VAL A 57 3.49 -24.03 -10.76
N LEU A 58 4.72 -24.49 -11.02
CA LEU A 58 5.78 -23.64 -11.56
C LEU A 58 5.44 -23.09 -12.95
N GLY A 59 4.88 -23.91 -13.84
CA GLY A 59 4.50 -23.47 -15.19
C GLY A 59 3.43 -22.39 -15.19
N VAL A 60 2.36 -22.56 -14.39
CA VAL A 60 1.27 -21.59 -14.26
C VAL A 60 1.76 -20.29 -13.62
N THR A 61 2.59 -20.40 -12.58
CA THR A 61 3.15 -19.22 -11.89
C THR A 61 4.09 -18.43 -12.79
N LEU A 62 4.94 -19.11 -13.56
CA LEU A 62 5.84 -18.47 -14.53
C LEU A 62 5.06 -17.79 -15.66
N LEU A 63 4.05 -18.46 -16.22
CA LEU A 63 3.22 -17.87 -17.28
C LEU A 63 2.46 -16.64 -16.78
N GLY A 64 1.89 -16.71 -15.57
CA GLY A 64 1.17 -15.61 -14.95
C GLY A 64 2.07 -14.42 -14.61
N THR A 65 3.29 -14.66 -14.14
CA THR A 65 4.27 -13.59 -13.91
C THR A 65 4.73 -12.93 -15.20
N VAL A 66 5.03 -13.72 -16.25
CA VAL A 66 5.39 -13.18 -17.57
C VAL A 66 4.24 -12.32 -18.12
N ALA A 67 3.00 -12.79 -18.04
CA ALA A 67 1.83 -12.01 -18.43
C ALA A 67 1.67 -10.73 -17.58
N GLY A 68 1.91 -10.81 -16.27
CA GLY A 68 1.91 -9.66 -15.36
C GLY A 68 2.98 -8.62 -15.72
N VAL A 69 4.20 -9.05 -16.06
CA VAL A 69 5.28 -8.17 -16.52
C VAL A 69 4.93 -7.49 -17.84
N VAL A 70 4.39 -8.24 -18.81
CA VAL A 70 3.97 -7.68 -20.10
C VAL A 70 2.82 -6.69 -19.94
N ALA A 71 1.83 -7.01 -19.09
CA ALA A 71 0.73 -6.10 -18.79
C ALA A 71 1.21 -4.83 -18.08
N ALA A 72 2.09 -4.96 -17.08
CA ALA A 72 2.68 -3.83 -16.39
C ALA A 72 3.47 -2.94 -17.36
N ALA A 73 4.28 -3.53 -18.24
CA ALA A 73 5.06 -2.79 -19.23
C ALA A 73 4.21 -2.08 -20.29
N LYS A 74 3.08 -2.67 -20.69
CA LYS A 74 2.21 -2.12 -21.75
C LYS A 74 1.24 -1.05 -21.23
N PHE A 75 0.72 -1.20 -20.01
CA PHE A 75 -0.36 -0.35 -19.49
C PHE A 75 0.11 0.67 -18.47
N VAL A 76 1.24 0.45 -17.80
CA VAL A 76 1.80 1.40 -16.82
C VAL A 76 2.97 2.13 -17.45
N GLY A 77 2.68 3.20 -18.18
CA GLY A 77 3.71 4.08 -18.74
C GLY A 77 4.57 4.71 -17.63
N PRO A 78 5.88 4.90 -17.85
CA PRO A 78 6.75 5.54 -16.88
C PRO A 78 6.29 7.00 -16.66
N ARG A 79 6.21 7.41 -15.40
CA ARG A 79 5.92 8.79 -15.00
C ARG A 79 7.18 9.39 -14.39
N TYR A 80 7.53 10.59 -14.82
CA TYR A 80 8.71 11.31 -14.42
C TYR A 80 8.30 12.62 -13.74
N LEU A 81 8.94 12.96 -12.64
CA LEU A 81 8.74 14.23 -11.93
C LEU A 81 9.93 15.15 -12.21
N ALA A 82 9.65 16.34 -12.71
CA ALA A 82 10.61 17.43 -12.69
C ALA A 82 10.24 18.41 -11.57
N ARG A 83 11.24 18.94 -10.87
CA ARG A 83 11.08 19.90 -9.79
C ARG A 83 12.08 21.04 -9.96
N ALA A 84 11.62 22.27 -9.77
CA ALA A 84 12.46 23.45 -9.60
C ALA A 84 12.14 24.12 -8.26
N ARG A 85 13.15 24.69 -7.61
CA ARG A 85 12.97 25.56 -6.44
C ARG A 85 13.43 26.96 -6.74
N LEU A 86 12.55 27.91 -6.52
CA LEU A 86 12.78 29.34 -6.61
C LEU A 86 12.97 29.88 -5.20
N TRP A 87 14.03 30.66 -5.01
CA TRP A 87 14.24 31.45 -3.82
C TRP A 87 13.70 32.86 -4.05
N VAL A 88 12.85 33.33 -3.15
CA VAL A 88 12.31 34.69 -3.13
C VAL A 88 13.03 35.45 -2.04
N GLY A 89 13.71 36.53 -2.42
CA GLY A 89 14.42 37.40 -1.49
C GLY A 89 13.46 37.97 -0.44
N ALA A 90 13.78 37.74 0.83
CA ALA A 90 13.16 38.49 1.91
C ALA A 90 13.65 39.94 1.84
N ALA A 91 12.75 40.89 2.05
CA ALA A 91 13.17 42.25 2.37
C ALA A 91 14.00 42.21 3.65
N GLU A 92 15.30 42.48 3.56
CA GLU A 92 16.13 42.65 4.75
C GLU A 92 15.58 43.86 5.52
N PRO A 93 15.21 43.71 6.79
CA PRO A 93 14.88 44.85 7.62
C PRO A 93 16.18 45.64 7.80
N ASP A 94 16.21 46.86 7.29
CA ASP A 94 17.36 47.75 7.47
C ASP A 94 17.71 47.87 8.96
N PRO A 95 18.86 47.35 9.41
CA PRO A 95 19.23 47.37 10.83
C PRO A 95 19.48 48.79 11.34
N ASN A 96 19.60 49.78 10.46
CA ASN A 96 19.75 51.19 10.80
C ASN A 96 18.43 51.98 10.76
N ALA A 97 17.29 51.34 10.51
CA ALA A 97 15.98 52.01 10.57
C ALA A 97 15.69 52.46 12.01
N ILE A 98 15.99 53.73 12.28
CA ILE A 98 15.59 54.43 13.50
C ILE A 98 14.08 54.26 13.64
N ARG A 99 13.60 53.74 14.79
CA ARG A 99 12.16 53.58 15.11
C ARG A 99 11.41 54.87 14.76
N GLY A 100 10.69 54.86 13.63
CA GLY A 100 9.95 56.01 13.10
C GLY A 100 10.27 56.41 11.65
N THR A 101 11.31 55.85 11.03
CA THR A 101 11.58 56.03 9.59
C THR A 101 10.81 54.99 8.77
N THR A 102 10.10 55.43 7.73
CA THR A 102 9.47 54.55 6.74
C THR A 102 10.52 53.64 6.12
N PRO A 103 10.24 52.34 5.90
CA PRO A 103 11.17 51.45 5.22
C PRO A 103 11.59 52.04 3.88
N ALA A 104 12.84 51.78 3.47
CA ALA A 104 13.39 52.27 2.22
C ALA A 104 12.40 51.99 1.06
N PRO A 105 12.14 52.96 0.17
CA PRO A 105 11.22 52.75 -0.94
C PRO A 105 11.70 51.57 -1.81
N GLY A 106 10.91 50.49 -1.86
CA GLY A 106 11.28 49.24 -2.55
C GLY A 106 11.69 48.06 -1.67
N ALA A 107 11.69 48.23 -0.33
CA ALA A 107 11.85 47.14 0.63
C ALA A 107 10.54 46.38 0.93
N GLU A 108 9.43 46.70 0.26
CA GLU A 108 8.20 45.92 0.38
C GLU A 108 8.28 44.66 -0.50
N ARG A 109 7.84 43.52 0.03
CA ARG A 109 7.75 42.27 -0.74
C ARG A 109 6.94 42.50 -2.01
N LEU A 110 7.47 42.04 -3.15
CA LEU A 110 6.82 42.20 -4.46
C LEU A 110 5.38 41.67 -4.49
N LEU A 111 5.14 40.55 -3.81
CA LEU A 111 3.88 39.82 -3.69
C LEU A 111 3.74 39.20 -2.29
N GLY A 112 2.50 39.00 -1.85
CA GLY A 112 2.18 38.21 -0.65
C GLY A 112 2.48 36.72 -0.84
N VAL A 113 2.57 35.96 0.26
CA VAL A 113 2.96 34.53 0.26
C VAL A 113 2.07 33.68 -0.65
N GLU A 114 0.76 33.88 -0.61
CA GLU A 114 -0.21 33.11 -1.41
C GLU A 114 -0.24 33.56 -2.88
N ALA A 115 0.02 34.85 -3.16
CA ALA A 115 -0.01 35.41 -4.51
C ALA A 115 1.09 34.84 -5.43
N TRP A 116 2.15 34.24 -4.87
CA TRP A 116 3.18 33.55 -5.67
C TRP A 116 2.66 32.32 -6.41
N VAL A 117 1.68 31.61 -5.84
CA VAL A 117 1.09 30.43 -6.48
C VAL A 117 0.32 30.84 -7.74
N ASP A 118 -0.49 31.89 -7.62
CA ASP A 118 -1.28 32.43 -8.73
C ASP A 118 -0.39 33.11 -9.77
N PHE A 119 0.69 33.79 -9.33
CA PHE A 119 1.66 34.41 -10.23
C PHE A 119 2.35 33.40 -11.14
N VAL A 120 2.85 32.29 -10.59
CA VAL A 120 3.48 31.23 -11.39
C VAL A 120 2.49 30.58 -12.37
N ARG A 121 1.21 30.51 -11.99
CA ARG A 121 0.12 29.96 -12.80
C ARG A 121 -0.51 30.96 -13.78
N SER A 122 -0.07 32.22 -13.77
CA SER A 122 -0.65 33.27 -14.61
C SER A 122 -0.30 33.08 -16.08
N ASP A 123 -1.17 33.58 -16.96
CA ASP A 123 -0.97 33.56 -18.42
C ASP A 123 0.31 34.29 -18.84
N ALA A 124 0.74 35.31 -18.08
CA ALA A 124 1.98 36.05 -18.34
C ALA A 124 3.23 35.15 -18.29
N VAL A 125 3.18 34.08 -17.51
CA VAL A 125 4.23 33.06 -17.42
C VAL A 125 3.91 31.90 -18.35
N LEU A 126 2.72 31.29 -18.23
CA LEU A 126 2.43 30.02 -18.89
C LEU A 126 2.22 30.12 -20.40
N ASP A 127 1.58 31.18 -20.93
CA ASP A 127 1.32 31.31 -22.38
C ASP A 127 2.64 31.36 -23.17
N THR A 128 3.64 32.07 -22.65
CA THR A 128 4.97 32.16 -23.28
C THR A 128 5.65 30.78 -23.30
N VAL A 129 5.62 30.05 -22.18
CA VAL A 129 6.23 28.72 -22.08
C VAL A 129 5.52 27.72 -22.99
N VAL A 130 4.20 27.76 -23.07
CA VAL A 130 3.39 26.94 -23.97
C VAL A 130 3.77 27.17 -25.43
N ARG A 131 4.05 28.43 -25.82
CA ARG A 131 4.48 28.77 -27.18
C ARG A 131 5.90 28.32 -27.49
N GLU A 132 6.84 28.52 -26.56
CA GLU A 132 8.25 28.14 -26.70
C GLU A 132 8.44 26.62 -26.75
N VAL A 133 7.80 25.90 -25.83
CA VAL A 133 7.88 24.42 -25.72
C VAL A 133 6.85 23.74 -26.64
N ARG A 134 5.92 24.50 -27.23
CA ARG A 134 4.89 24.05 -28.19
C ARG A 134 3.92 23.01 -27.65
N LEU A 135 3.48 23.20 -26.40
CA LEU A 135 2.53 22.32 -25.72
C LEU A 135 1.14 22.31 -26.34
N TYR A 136 0.85 23.27 -27.23
CA TYR A 136 -0.37 23.32 -28.03
C TYR A 136 -0.45 22.21 -29.10
N LEU A 137 0.64 21.47 -29.35
CA LEU A 137 0.68 20.31 -30.25
C LEU A 137 0.88 19.03 -29.45
N SER A 138 -0.07 18.10 -29.57
CA SER A 138 0.05 16.76 -28.97
C SER A 138 0.01 15.68 -30.06
N PRO A 139 1.17 15.17 -30.52
CA PRO A 139 1.23 14.10 -31.51
C PRO A 139 0.84 12.75 -30.88
N LYS A 140 0.18 11.88 -31.66
CA LYS A 140 -0.20 10.54 -31.18
C LYS A 140 0.98 9.59 -31.02
N THR A 141 2.03 9.76 -31.83
CA THR A 141 3.27 8.98 -31.72
C THR A 141 4.49 9.89 -31.59
N PRO A 142 5.55 9.46 -30.88
CA PRO A 142 6.78 10.26 -30.72
C PRO A 142 7.48 10.60 -32.04
N ILE A 143 7.37 9.71 -33.04
CA ILE A 143 7.99 9.85 -34.37
C ILE A 143 7.27 10.94 -35.20
N ASP A 144 6.01 11.22 -34.89
CA ASP A 144 5.25 12.28 -35.53
C ASP A 144 5.56 13.66 -34.92
N GLY A 145 6.06 13.70 -33.69
CA GLY A 145 6.48 14.95 -33.04
C GLY A 145 7.66 15.64 -33.73
N THR A 146 8.62 14.89 -34.26
CA THR A 146 9.77 15.46 -35.00
C THR A 146 9.37 16.05 -36.34
N ALA A 147 8.34 15.49 -36.99
CA ALA A 147 7.80 16.00 -38.25
C ALA A 147 7.11 17.37 -38.08
N LEU A 148 6.51 17.60 -36.90
CA LEU A 148 5.74 18.81 -36.59
C LEU A 148 6.60 19.97 -36.06
N LEU A 149 7.93 19.81 -35.97
CA LEU A 149 8.86 20.86 -35.52
C LEU A 149 8.87 22.12 -36.44
N GLY A 150 8.30 22.06 -37.64
CA GLY A 150 8.17 23.22 -38.52
C GLY A 150 6.85 24.00 -38.40
N LEU A 151 5.90 23.53 -37.60
CA LEU A 151 4.55 24.09 -37.53
C LEU A 151 4.55 25.41 -36.71
N ARG A 152 3.97 26.46 -37.30
CA ARG A 152 3.79 27.78 -36.67
C ARG A 152 2.31 28.12 -36.54
N LEU A 153 1.92 28.76 -35.45
CA LEU A 153 0.56 29.26 -35.25
C LEU A 153 0.38 30.68 -35.82
N LYS A 154 -0.82 30.98 -36.29
CA LYS A 154 -1.35 32.34 -36.52
C LYS A 154 -2.18 32.78 -35.30
N ASP A 155 -2.66 34.03 -35.31
CA ASP A 155 -3.36 34.62 -34.16
C ASP A 155 -4.70 33.96 -33.82
N GLN A 156 -5.42 33.43 -34.82
CA GLN A 156 -6.68 32.68 -34.63
C GLN A 156 -6.47 31.23 -35.02
N VAL A 157 -6.62 30.31 -34.06
CA VAL A 157 -6.40 28.87 -34.22
C VAL A 157 -7.69 28.12 -33.95
N LEU A 158 -8.06 27.19 -34.84
CA LEU A 158 -9.18 26.28 -34.63
C LEU A 158 -8.69 25.02 -33.89
N PRO A 159 -9.06 24.81 -32.60
CA PRO A 159 -8.65 23.64 -31.86
C PRO A 159 -9.36 22.38 -32.40
N GLY A 160 -8.66 21.25 -32.41
CA GLY A 160 -9.22 20.02 -32.97
C GLY A 160 -8.21 18.91 -33.16
N ARG A 161 -8.71 17.74 -33.55
CA ARG A 161 -7.89 16.60 -33.95
C ARG A 161 -7.74 16.58 -35.47
N TYR A 162 -6.50 16.59 -35.92
CA TYR A 162 -6.16 16.61 -37.33
C TYR A 162 -5.38 15.35 -37.71
N ARG A 163 -5.67 14.82 -38.90
CA ARG A 163 -4.99 13.67 -39.48
C ARG A 163 -4.51 14.04 -40.87
N LEU A 164 -3.21 13.99 -41.10
CA LEU A 164 -2.61 14.17 -42.43
C LEU A 164 -2.29 12.80 -43.02
N GLU A 165 -2.80 12.52 -44.22
CA GLU A 165 -2.49 11.31 -44.98
C GLU A 165 -1.73 11.68 -46.25
N VAL A 166 -0.60 11.02 -46.49
CA VAL A 166 0.22 11.19 -47.69
C VAL A 166 -0.17 10.14 -48.73
N ASP A 167 -0.31 10.56 -49.99
CA ASP A 167 -0.68 9.67 -51.08
C ASP A 167 0.39 8.60 -51.37
N ARG A 168 0.03 7.56 -52.12
CA ARG A 168 0.90 6.41 -52.46
C ARG A 168 2.13 6.78 -53.30
N ASP A 169 2.07 7.92 -53.99
CA ASP A 169 3.19 8.43 -54.78
C ASP A 169 4.06 9.44 -54.00
N GLY A 170 3.67 9.81 -52.78
CA GLY A 170 4.42 10.75 -51.92
C GLY A 170 4.42 12.21 -52.40
N GLN A 171 3.66 12.54 -53.45
CA GLN A 171 3.63 13.87 -54.07
C GLN A 171 2.50 14.77 -53.56
N ALA A 172 1.43 14.19 -53.00
CA ALA A 172 0.26 14.91 -52.51
C ALA A 172 -0.09 14.49 -51.06
N PHE A 173 -0.75 15.38 -50.33
CA PHE A 173 -1.27 15.13 -48.99
C PHE A 173 -2.73 15.58 -48.86
N ALA A 174 -3.46 14.92 -47.97
CA ALA A 174 -4.80 15.31 -47.55
C ALA A 174 -4.86 15.48 -46.03
N LEU A 175 -5.31 16.64 -45.57
CA LEU A 175 -5.57 16.93 -44.16
C LEU A 175 -7.06 16.70 -43.86
N PHE A 176 -7.31 15.88 -42.84
CA PHE A 176 -8.63 15.56 -42.32
C PHE A 176 -8.81 16.18 -40.93
N SER A 177 -9.99 16.74 -40.68
CA SER A 177 -10.52 17.10 -39.35
C SER A 177 -11.64 16.12 -38.98
N ALA A 178 -12.24 16.29 -37.80
CA ALA A 178 -13.39 15.52 -37.34
C ALA A 178 -14.60 15.59 -38.30
N GLU A 179 -14.74 16.68 -39.06
CA GLU A 179 -15.84 16.93 -40.00
C GLU A 179 -15.56 16.48 -41.45
N GLY A 180 -14.34 16.01 -41.76
CA GLY A 180 -13.98 15.53 -43.11
C GLY A 180 -12.64 16.07 -43.63
N VAL A 181 -12.44 16.03 -44.95
CA VAL A 181 -11.24 16.57 -45.62
C VAL A 181 -11.29 18.08 -45.59
N VAL A 182 -10.30 18.72 -44.97
CA VAL A 182 -10.20 20.17 -44.85
C VAL A 182 -9.31 20.78 -45.93
N GLN A 183 -8.23 20.09 -46.30
CA GLN A 183 -7.28 20.58 -47.30
C GLN A 183 -6.67 19.42 -48.07
N ARG A 184 -6.46 19.62 -49.37
CA ARG A 184 -5.57 18.80 -50.21
C ARG A 184 -4.47 19.72 -50.75
N GLY A 185 -3.25 19.23 -50.80
CA GLY A 185 -2.11 20.01 -51.32
C GLY A 185 -1.01 19.12 -51.85
N GLU A 186 -0.07 19.73 -52.56
CA GLU A 186 1.08 19.06 -53.15
C GLU A 186 2.34 19.30 -52.33
N ARG A 187 3.38 18.52 -52.60
CA ARG A 187 4.65 18.60 -51.90
C ARG A 187 5.24 20.02 -51.99
N GLY A 188 5.37 20.67 -50.84
CA GLY A 188 5.88 22.05 -50.71
C GLY A 188 4.80 23.06 -50.32
N ASP A 189 3.52 22.70 -50.42
CA ASP A 189 2.42 23.56 -49.97
C ASP A 189 2.36 23.66 -48.44
N SER A 190 1.87 24.81 -47.97
CA SER A 190 1.62 25.02 -46.55
C SER A 190 0.32 24.35 -46.11
N VAL A 191 0.43 23.49 -45.10
CA VAL A 191 -0.68 22.78 -44.46
C VAL A 191 -1.30 23.63 -43.35
N GLY A 192 -2.63 23.78 -43.39
CA GLY A 192 -3.44 24.43 -42.37
C GLY A 192 -3.60 25.96 -42.38
N PRO A 193 -3.18 26.78 -43.37
CA PRO A 193 -3.24 28.25 -43.24
C PRO A 193 -4.62 28.83 -42.92
N ALA A 194 -5.69 28.14 -43.37
CA ALA A 194 -7.09 28.48 -43.13
C ALA A 194 -7.60 28.03 -41.75
N LEU A 195 -6.90 27.10 -41.11
CA LEU A 195 -7.18 26.56 -39.77
C LEU A 195 -6.39 27.27 -38.67
N GLY A 196 -5.58 28.27 -39.02
CA GLY A 196 -4.79 29.05 -38.07
C GLY A 196 -3.39 28.55 -37.78
N PHE A 197 -2.88 27.58 -38.57
CA PHE A 197 -1.49 27.14 -38.47
C PHE A 197 -0.85 27.06 -39.85
N ALA A 198 0.46 27.22 -39.94
CA ALA A 198 1.20 27.10 -41.18
C ALA A 198 2.34 26.12 -40.96
N TRP A 199 2.34 25.04 -41.73
CA TRP A 199 3.36 24.01 -41.66
C TRP A 199 3.72 23.57 -43.08
N VAL A 200 5.01 23.63 -43.43
CA VAL A 200 5.52 23.08 -44.69
C VAL A 200 6.24 21.78 -44.33
N PRO A 201 5.64 20.60 -44.54
CA PRO A 201 6.26 19.33 -44.21
C PRO A 201 7.51 19.12 -45.06
N GLY A 202 8.64 18.84 -44.40
CA GLY A 202 9.90 18.55 -45.08
C GLY A 202 9.82 17.27 -45.92
N ALA A 203 10.72 17.13 -46.90
CA ALA A 203 10.79 15.97 -47.79
C ALA A 203 10.86 14.61 -47.06
N ALA A 204 11.45 14.58 -45.86
CA ALA A 204 11.56 13.38 -45.02
C ALA A 204 10.25 12.98 -44.32
N VAL A 205 9.26 13.89 -44.26
CA VAL A 205 7.96 13.67 -43.62
C VAL A 205 6.94 13.11 -44.62
N LEU A 206 7.05 13.48 -45.90
CA LEU A 206 6.16 13.05 -46.99
C LEU A 206 6.58 11.69 -47.59
N THR A 207 6.73 10.67 -46.75
CA THR A 207 6.94 9.30 -47.23
C THR A 207 5.62 8.70 -47.72
N PRO A 208 5.61 7.95 -48.84
CA PRO A 208 4.42 7.31 -49.38
C PRO A 208 3.56 6.58 -48.34
N GLY A 209 2.26 6.92 -48.27
CA GLY A 209 1.30 6.25 -47.38
C GLY A 209 1.43 6.55 -45.89
N ARG A 210 2.26 7.52 -45.47
CA ARG A 210 2.39 7.91 -44.06
C ARG A 210 1.14 8.63 -43.56
N ARG A 211 0.74 8.32 -42.32
CA ARG A 211 -0.36 8.97 -41.61
C ARG A 211 0.18 9.65 -40.36
N ILE A 212 -0.15 10.92 -40.17
CA ILE A 212 0.30 11.74 -39.05
C ILE A 212 -0.95 12.25 -38.33
N GLU A 213 -1.13 11.86 -37.07
CA GLU A 213 -2.26 12.29 -36.23
C GLU A 213 -1.77 13.18 -35.10
N PHE A 214 -2.37 14.37 -34.97
CA PHE A 214 -2.04 15.31 -33.92
C PHE A 214 -3.28 16.06 -33.42
N THR A 215 -3.23 16.46 -32.15
CA THR A 215 -4.24 17.34 -31.54
C THR A 215 -3.66 18.74 -31.43
N LEU A 216 -4.44 19.73 -31.85
CA LEU A 216 -4.11 21.15 -31.74
C LEU A 216 -5.03 21.79 -30.72
N LEU A 217 -4.44 22.53 -29.78
CA LEU A 217 -5.14 23.34 -28.79
C LEU A 217 -4.84 24.81 -29.02
N THR A 218 -5.67 25.71 -28.48
CA THR A 218 -5.28 27.12 -28.42
C THR A 218 -4.16 27.30 -27.38
N PRO A 219 -3.26 28.30 -27.53
CA PRO A 219 -2.23 28.56 -26.52
C PRO A 219 -2.79 28.77 -25.11
N HIS A 220 -3.94 29.44 -25.00
CA HIS A 220 -4.63 29.65 -23.75
C HIS A 220 -5.14 28.34 -23.14
N ASP A 221 -5.86 27.50 -23.90
CA ASP A 221 -6.35 26.20 -23.39
C ASP A 221 -5.18 25.28 -22.97
N ALA A 222 -4.08 25.33 -23.72
CA ALA A 222 -2.87 24.59 -23.39
C ALA A 222 -2.19 25.13 -22.11
N ALA A 223 -2.24 26.45 -21.87
CA ALA A 223 -1.77 27.06 -20.63
C ALA A 223 -2.66 26.68 -19.44
N GLU A 224 -3.98 26.64 -19.60
CA GLU A 224 -4.91 26.22 -18.55
C GLU A 224 -4.71 24.74 -18.17
N LEU A 225 -4.54 23.86 -19.18
CA LEU A 225 -4.19 22.46 -18.95
C LEU A 225 -2.85 22.33 -18.23
N LEU A 226 -1.84 23.11 -18.60
CA LEU A 226 -0.56 23.14 -17.91
C LEU A 226 -0.72 23.62 -16.45
N ALA A 227 -1.47 24.70 -16.21
CA ALA A 227 -1.74 25.25 -14.88
C ALA A 227 -2.39 24.22 -13.96
N SER A 228 -3.34 23.43 -14.50
CA SER A 228 -4.03 22.37 -13.75
C SER A 228 -3.11 21.20 -13.36
N GLN A 229 -2.10 20.90 -14.18
CA GLN A 229 -1.13 19.83 -13.94
C GLN A 229 0.07 20.28 -13.09
N LEU A 230 0.34 21.60 -13.06
CA LEU A 230 1.45 22.19 -12.34
C LEU A 230 1.15 22.25 -10.83
N GLN A 231 1.96 21.56 -10.05
CA GLN A 231 1.90 21.63 -8.59
C GLN A 231 2.88 22.70 -8.10
N VAL A 232 2.34 23.80 -7.58
CA VAL A 232 3.11 24.90 -7.01
C VAL A 232 2.84 24.94 -5.51
N THR A 233 3.90 24.86 -4.72
CA THR A 233 3.82 24.90 -3.25
C THR A 233 4.78 25.94 -2.72
N THR A 234 4.31 26.75 -1.78
CA THR A 234 5.10 27.76 -1.08
C THR A 234 5.28 27.36 0.38
N ASP A 235 6.41 27.74 0.99
CA ASP A 235 6.63 27.58 2.43
C ASP A 235 5.82 28.60 3.25
N ARG A 236 5.77 28.43 4.58
CA ARG A 236 4.99 29.32 5.47
C ARG A 236 5.48 30.77 5.43
N GLU A 237 6.75 30.99 5.12
CA GLU A 237 7.38 32.31 5.14
C GLU A 237 7.38 33.00 3.76
N GLY A 238 7.08 32.27 2.68
CA GLY A 238 7.09 32.76 1.30
C GLY A 238 8.47 32.85 0.66
N THR A 239 9.49 32.27 1.29
CA THR A 239 10.89 32.34 0.87
C THR A 239 11.20 31.33 -0.23
N PHE A 240 10.51 30.19 -0.26
CA PHE A 240 10.74 29.14 -1.25
C PHE A 240 9.46 28.78 -1.99
N VAL A 241 9.49 28.95 -3.32
CA VAL A 241 8.43 28.51 -4.22
C VAL A 241 8.92 27.28 -4.97
N THR A 242 8.27 26.15 -4.74
CA THR A 242 8.60 24.89 -5.41
C THR A 242 7.60 24.62 -6.52
N VAL A 243 8.09 24.41 -7.74
CA VAL A 243 7.31 24.10 -8.93
C VAL A 243 7.56 22.66 -9.35
N GLN A 244 6.51 21.87 -9.51
CA GLN A 244 6.58 20.44 -9.83
C GLN A 244 5.62 20.08 -10.97
N LEU A 245 6.08 19.21 -11.87
CA LEU A 245 5.27 18.67 -12.97
C LEU A 245 5.57 17.19 -13.14
N THR A 246 4.52 16.39 -13.35
CA THR A 246 4.63 14.97 -13.65
C THR A 246 4.26 14.70 -15.11
N GLY A 247 5.14 14.07 -15.88
CA GLY A 247 4.91 13.76 -17.30
C GLY A 247 5.47 12.40 -17.71
N THR A 248 5.19 11.98 -18.95
CA THR A 248 5.65 10.70 -19.52
C THR A 248 7.00 10.79 -20.21
N ASP A 249 7.40 11.99 -20.64
CA ASP A 249 8.69 12.26 -21.28
C ASP A 249 9.59 13.05 -20.30
N PRO A 250 10.74 12.50 -19.88
CA PRO A 250 11.63 13.16 -18.93
C PRO A 250 12.25 14.45 -19.48
N GLN A 251 12.53 14.52 -20.78
CA GLN A 251 13.16 15.70 -21.40
C GLN A 251 12.16 16.84 -21.51
N LEU A 252 10.97 16.54 -22.05
CA LEU A 252 9.90 17.52 -22.17
C LEU A 252 9.46 18.04 -20.80
N THR A 253 9.26 17.15 -19.82
CA THR A 253 8.83 17.55 -18.46
C THR A 253 9.85 18.48 -17.80
N ALA A 254 11.14 18.17 -17.91
CA ALA A 254 12.20 19.03 -17.38
C ALA A 254 12.28 20.38 -18.13
N ALA A 255 12.12 20.38 -19.46
CA ALA A 255 12.11 21.59 -20.27
C ALA A 255 10.93 22.52 -19.93
N ILE A 256 9.74 21.97 -19.68
CA ILE A 256 8.57 22.75 -19.25
C ILE A 256 8.85 23.42 -17.91
N VAL A 257 9.26 22.66 -16.89
CA VAL A 257 9.53 23.21 -15.55
C VAL A 257 10.67 24.24 -15.61
N LYS A 258 11.67 24.03 -16.47
CA LYS A 258 12.76 24.99 -16.69
C LYS A 258 12.22 26.29 -17.29
N GLY A 259 11.42 26.19 -18.35
CA GLY A 259 10.77 27.34 -19.00
C GLY A 259 9.91 28.13 -18.02
N VAL A 260 9.09 27.44 -17.20
CA VAL A 260 8.28 28.09 -16.17
C VAL A 260 9.16 28.82 -15.14
N ALA A 261 10.23 28.18 -14.65
CA ALA A 261 11.14 28.80 -13.68
C ALA A 261 11.85 30.04 -14.25
N ASP A 262 12.44 29.92 -15.44
CA ASP A 262 13.15 31.00 -16.12
C ASP A 262 12.18 32.17 -16.42
N ARG A 263 10.98 31.88 -16.91
CA ARG A 263 9.98 32.90 -17.24
C ARG A 263 9.43 33.58 -15.99
N THR A 264 9.22 32.84 -14.90
CA THR A 264 8.79 33.40 -13.61
C THR A 264 9.81 34.43 -13.11
N VAL A 265 11.10 34.11 -13.16
CA VAL A 265 12.18 35.02 -12.76
C VAL A 265 12.20 36.26 -13.67
N ALA A 266 12.07 36.08 -14.98
CA ALA A 266 12.05 37.19 -15.93
C ALA A 266 10.87 38.15 -15.68
N VAL A 267 9.65 37.63 -15.54
CA VAL A 267 8.45 38.45 -15.30
C VAL A 267 8.50 39.13 -13.92
N ALA A 268 9.03 38.45 -12.89
CA ALA A 268 9.21 39.06 -11.58
C ALA A 268 10.23 40.21 -11.61
N ALA A 269 11.33 40.05 -12.35
CA ALA A 269 12.32 41.10 -12.56
C ALA A 269 11.73 42.29 -13.34
N ASP A 270 10.94 42.03 -14.38
CA ASP A 270 10.22 43.07 -15.12
C ASP A 270 9.26 43.85 -14.22
N LEU A 271 8.46 43.15 -13.41
CA LEU A 271 7.50 43.79 -12.50
C LEU A 271 8.21 44.66 -11.46
N ARG A 272 9.34 44.19 -10.89
CA ARG A 272 10.16 44.98 -9.95
C ARG A 272 10.70 46.23 -10.61
N ARG A 273 11.26 46.11 -11.82
CA ARG A 273 11.76 47.26 -12.59
C ARG A 273 10.66 48.28 -12.85
N HIS A 274 9.47 47.84 -13.28
CA HIS A 274 8.33 48.74 -13.51
C HIS A 274 7.89 49.46 -12.22
N LYS A 275 7.82 48.76 -11.08
CA LYS A 275 7.46 49.37 -9.79
C LYS A 275 8.48 50.44 -9.35
N VAL A 276 9.77 50.15 -9.43
CA VAL A 276 10.83 51.09 -9.04
C VAL A 276 10.91 52.27 -10.00
N ALA A 277 10.78 52.03 -11.31
CA ALA A 277 10.75 53.09 -12.32
C ALA A 277 9.54 54.03 -12.14
N ALA A 278 8.35 53.48 -11.86
CA ALA A 278 7.16 54.29 -11.58
C ALA A 278 7.34 55.17 -10.33
N LEU A 279 7.98 54.64 -9.28
CA LEU A 279 8.31 55.42 -8.10
C LEU A 279 9.33 56.51 -8.40
N ALA A 280 10.39 56.20 -9.16
CA ALA A 280 11.40 57.16 -9.56
C ALA A 280 10.78 58.30 -10.39
N ASP A 281 9.84 58.00 -11.28
CA ASP A 281 9.10 59.01 -12.05
C ASP A 281 8.26 59.93 -11.14
N ILE A 282 7.51 59.36 -10.18
CA ILE A 282 6.72 60.12 -9.20
C ILE A 282 7.63 61.03 -8.35
N LEU A 283 8.74 60.50 -7.82
CA LEU A 283 9.71 61.29 -7.05
C LEU A 283 10.36 62.37 -7.91
N GLY A 284 10.66 62.09 -9.17
CA GLY A 284 11.20 63.07 -10.11
C GLY A 284 10.27 64.26 -10.32
N GLN A 285 8.96 64.00 -10.48
CA GLN A 285 7.95 65.06 -10.57
C GLN A 285 7.87 65.89 -9.27
N GLN A 286 7.93 65.24 -8.11
CA GLN A 286 7.94 65.92 -6.81
C GLN A 286 9.19 66.78 -6.60
N VAL A 287 10.37 66.30 -7.00
CA VAL A 287 11.63 67.05 -6.97
C VAL A 287 11.53 68.30 -7.84
N GLN A 288 10.99 68.19 -9.07
CA GLN A 288 10.78 69.34 -9.94
C GLN A 288 9.85 70.39 -9.32
N HIS A 289 8.75 69.94 -8.69
CA HIS A 289 7.85 70.84 -7.97
C HIS A 289 8.51 71.48 -6.73
N ALA A 290 9.30 70.74 -5.98
CA ALA A 290 10.05 71.27 -4.84
C ALA A 290 11.12 72.29 -5.29
N GLN A 291 11.82 72.02 -6.39
CA GLN A 291 12.79 72.92 -6.99
C GLN A 291 12.13 74.22 -7.46
N ALA A 292 10.98 74.13 -8.13
CA ALA A 292 10.20 75.30 -8.55
C ALA A 292 9.76 76.13 -7.33
N SER A 293 9.28 75.46 -6.27
CA SER A 293 8.86 76.10 -5.02
C SER A 293 10.02 76.80 -4.32
N LEU A 294 11.20 76.16 -4.27
CA LEU A 294 12.44 76.76 -3.75
C LEU A 294 12.84 77.99 -4.55
N THR A 295 12.82 77.90 -5.89
CA THR A 295 13.15 79.02 -6.78
C THR A 295 12.22 80.22 -6.56
N VAL A 296 10.92 79.96 -6.37
CA VAL A 296 9.92 81.00 -6.06
C VAL A 296 10.21 81.64 -4.70
N ALA A 297 10.52 80.84 -3.67
CA ALA A 297 10.86 81.35 -2.33
C ALA A 297 12.16 82.19 -2.35
N GLU A 298 13.19 81.73 -3.06
CA GLU A 298 14.46 82.46 -3.23
C GLU A 298 14.26 83.78 -3.97
N LEU A 299 13.45 83.78 -5.03
CA LEU A 299 13.12 84.99 -5.78
C LEU A 299 12.31 85.97 -4.91
N ALA A 300 11.37 85.47 -4.09
CA ALA A 300 10.61 86.30 -3.16
C ALA A 300 11.52 86.96 -2.12
N LEU A 301 12.47 86.20 -1.54
CA LEU A 301 13.48 86.73 -0.62
C LEU A 301 14.40 87.75 -1.31
N LYS A 302 14.86 87.48 -2.53
CA LYS A 302 15.69 88.40 -3.32
C LYS A 302 14.94 89.71 -3.62
N ASN A 303 13.70 89.63 -4.08
CA ASN A 303 12.85 90.78 -4.37
C ASN A 303 12.53 91.59 -3.11
N PHE A 304 12.35 90.92 -1.97
CA PHE A 304 12.23 91.59 -0.68
C PHE A 304 13.52 92.33 -0.32
N ARG A 305 14.69 91.68 -0.40
CA ARG A 305 16.00 92.30 -0.11
C ARG A 305 16.25 93.53 -0.98
N VAL A 306 15.92 93.47 -2.28
CA VAL A 306 16.06 94.61 -3.20
C VAL A 306 15.13 95.76 -2.83
N ARG A 307 13.85 95.49 -2.48
CA ARG A 307 12.90 96.53 -2.03
C ARG A 307 13.27 97.12 -0.67
N ALA A 308 13.82 96.32 0.23
CA ALA A 308 14.20 96.73 1.59
C ALA A 308 15.59 97.41 1.65
N ALA A 309 16.41 97.28 0.60
CA ALA A 309 17.79 97.80 0.53
C ALA A 309 17.93 99.33 0.71
N GLY A 310 16.83 100.09 0.60
CA GLY A 310 16.80 101.54 0.84
C GLY A 310 16.32 101.97 2.23
N VAL A 311 15.79 101.04 3.05
CA VAL A 311 15.13 101.34 4.34
C VAL A 311 15.89 100.75 5.54
N LEU A 312 16.69 99.70 5.32
CA LEU A 312 17.54 99.09 6.35
C LEU A 312 18.97 99.67 6.26
N PRO A 313 19.58 100.16 7.35
CA PRO A 313 20.98 100.60 7.33
C PRO A 313 21.90 99.44 6.99
N ALA A 314 22.79 99.63 6.01
CA ALA A 314 23.80 98.64 5.64
C ALA A 314 24.70 98.35 6.87
N GLY A 315 24.64 97.11 7.37
CA GLY A 315 25.45 96.65 8.51
C GLY A 315 24.66 96.18 9.73
N VAL A 316 23.34 96.32 9.77
CA VAL A 316 22.53 95.62 10.79
C VAL A 316 22.41 94.17 10.35
N ALA A 317 23.28 93.30 10.89
CA ALA A 317 23.08 91.87 10.81
C ALA A 317 21.66 91.56 11.28
N ALA A 318 20.95 90.69 10.55
CA ALA A 318 19.70 90.14 11.04
C ALA A 318 19.94 89.71 12.50
N PRO A 319 19.11 90.14 13.47
CA PRO A 319 19.29 89.66 14.82
C PRO A 319 19.27 88.12 14.73
N PRO A 320 20.20 87.40 15.40
CA PRO A 320 20.12 85.94 15.47
C PRO A 320 18.69 85.59 15.91
N PRO A 321 18.11 84.44 15.52
CA PRO A 321 16.77 84.04 15.95
C PRO A 321 16.77 84.14 17.46
N SER A 322 16.28 85.26 17.99
CA SER A 322 16.61 85.54 19.36
C SER A 322 15.69 84.60 20.11
N PRO A 323 16.23 83.69 20.93
CA PRO A 323 15.38 82.88 21.78
C PRO A 323 14.43 83.78 22.58
N ALA A 324 14.67 85.10 22.69
CA ALA A 324 13.78 86.08 23.26
C ALA A 324 12.34 86.11 22.68
N PHE A 325 12.07 85.81 21.41
CA PHE A 325 10.67 85.81 20.91
C PHE A 325 9.94 84.52 21.28
N THR A 326 10.58 83.36 21.06
CA THR A 326 10.07 82.06 21.51
C THR A 326 9.91 82.06 23.03
N ASN A 327 10.90 82.60 23.74
CA ASN A 327 10.89 82.78 25.19
C ASN A 327 9.81 83.79 25.61
N ALA A 328 9.59 84.92 24.92
CA ALA A 328 8.51 85.85 25.27
C ALA A 328 7.12 85.21 25.10
N PHE A 329 6.93 84.45 24.02
CA PHE A 329 5.69 83.72 23.79
C PHE A 329 5.51 82.58 24.81
N GLU A 330 6.54 81.77 25.05
CA GLU A 330 6.53 80.71 26.07
C GLU A 330 6.30 81.26 27.48
N LEU A 331 6.96 82.37 27.84
CA LEU A 331 6.73 83.08 29.10
C LEU A 331 5.30 83.63 29.19
N ARG A 332 4.73 84.13 28.09
CA ARG A 332 3.33 84.60 28.07
C ARG A 332 2.36 83.44 28.26
N VAL A 333 2.58 82.32 27.58
CA VAL A 333 1.80 81.10 27.76
C VAL A 333 1.89 80.60 29.20
N ALA A 334 3.07 80.66 29.82
CA ALA A 334 3.27 80.29 31.22
C ALA A 334 2.51 81.21 32.19
N VAL A 335 2.52 82.53 31.95
CA VAL A 335 1.71 83.51 32.72
C VAL A 335 0.22 83.17 32.61
N ASP A 336 -0.28 82.96 31.39
CA ASP A 336 -1.70 82.66 31.16
C ASP A 336 -2.11 81.29 31.74
N GLN A 337 -1.21 80.29 31.74
CA GLN A 337 -1.46 78.99 32.37
C GLN A 337 -1.56 79.12 33.90
N HIS A 338 -0.63 79.83 34.54
CA HIS A 338 -0.68 80.06 35.98
C HIS A 338 -1.89 80.89 36.41
N GLY A 339 -2.29 81.87 35.60
CA GLY A 339 -3.52 82.64 35.82
C GLY A 339 -4.78 81.76 35.76
N ARG A 340 -4.86 80.83 34.80
CA ARG A 340 -5.96 79.85 34.71
C ARG A 340 -6.00 78.90 35.90
N ASP A 341 -4.86 78.37 36.33
CA ASP A 341 -4.76 77.50 37.50
C ASP A 341 -5.20 78.22 38.78
N ARG A 342 -4.79 79.49 38.95
CA ARG A 342 -5.22 80.33 40.08
C ARG A 342 -6.73 80.55 40.08
N GLN A 343 -7.32 80.87 38.93
CA GLN A 343 -8.77 81.06 38.81
C GLN A 343 -9.55 79.77 39.10
N ALA A 344 -9.02 78.61 38.69
CA ALA A 344 -9.62 77.32 39.02
C ALA A 344 -9.60 77.05 40.53
N ILE A 345 -8.48 77.34 41.20
CA ILE A 345 -8.37 77.26 42.67
C ILE A 345 -9.33 78.23 43.35
N ASP A 346 -9.46 79.47 42.88
CA ASP A 346 -10.39 80.46 43.43
C ASP A 346 -11.86 80.00 43.32
N ARG A 347 -12.25 79.35 42.22
CA ARG A 347 -13.60 78.77 42.07
C ARG A 347 -13.88 77.68 43.09
N VAL A 348 -12.89 76.82 43.39
CA VAL A 348 -13.05 75.76 44.40
C VAL A 348 -13.08 76.33 45.81
N LEU A 349 -12.26 77.35 46.11
CA LEU A 349 -12.28 78.03 47.40
C LEU A 349 -13.55 78.85 47.65
N ALA A 350 -14.25 79.29 46.60
CA ALA A 350 -15.50 80.05 46.69
C ALA A 350 -16.76 79.18 46.89
N GLN A 351 -16.65 77.85 46.81
CA GLN A 351 -17.78 76.96 47.05
C GLN A 351 -18.17 76.94 48.55
N PRO A 352 -19.47 76.87 48.88
CA PRO A 352 -19.94 76.78 50.26
C PRO A 352 -19.37 75.53 50.96
N PRO A 353 -19.06 75.58 52.27
CA PRO A 353 -18.46 74.45 53.01
C PRO A 353 -19.30 73.16 53.02
N ASP A 354 -20.59 73.25 52.70
CA ASP A 354 -21.54 72.13 52.72
C ASP A 354 -21.62 71.36 51.39
N SER A 355 -20.99 71.85 50.32
CA SER A 355 -21.06 71.23 48.98
C SER A 355 -20.08 70.07 48.78
N GLY A 356 -19.19 69.80 49.74
CA GLY A 356 -18.14 68.79 49.64
C GLY A 356 -17.02 69.17 48.65
N LEU A 357 -15.77 68.87 48.98
CA LEU A 357 -14.66 69.11 48.06
C LEU A 357 -14.66 68.05 46.94
N SER A 358 -14.80 68.49 45.69
CA SER A 358 -14.65 67.62 44.53
C SER A 358 -13.16 67.32 44.26
N VAL A 359 -12.71 66.16 44.72
CA VAL A 359 -11.31 65.69 44.56
C VAL A 359 -10.91 65.63 43.08
N ASP A 360 -11.81 65.22 42.20
CA ASP A 360 -11.55 65.12 40.76
C ASP A 360 -11.34 66.48 40.09
N ALA A 361 -12.07 67.52 40.53
CA ALA A 361 -11.90 68.88 40.00
C ALA A 361 -10.58 69.50 40.46
N LEU A 362 -10.11 69.18 41.67
CA LEU A 362 -8.81 69.59 42.19
C LEU A 362 -7.66 68.83 41.53
N ALA A 363 -7.83 67.53 41.28
CA ALA A 363 -6.85 66.70 40.60
C ALA A 363 -6.66 67.08 39.11
N ALA A 364 -7.64 67.76 38.49
CA ALA A 364 -7.54 68.25 37.12
C ALA A 364 -6.70 69.54 36.96
N ILE A 365 -6.37 70.22 38.06
CA ILE A 365 -5.57 71.46 38.03
C ILE A 365 -4.09 71.08 37.99
N ASP A 366 -3.38 71.47 36.92
CA ASP A 366 -1.96 71.11 36.69
C ASP A 366 -1.05 71.59 37.84
N ALA A 367 -1.28 72.80 38.36
CA ALA A 367 -0.55 73.30 39.52
C ALA A 367 -0.74 72.45 40.81
N VAL A 368 -1.88 71.78 40.96
CA VAL A 368 -2.16 70.89 42.10
C VAL A 368 -1.42 69.57 41.92
N GLN A 369 -1.40 69.00 40.70
CA GLN A 369 -0.64 67.78 40.40
C GLN A 369 0.87 67.94 40.67
N LYS A 370 1.40 69.15 40.41
CA LYS A 370 2.81 69.48 40.61
C LYS A 370 3.21 69.77 42.06
N SER A 371 2.26 69.90 42.99
CA SER A 371 2.54 70.06 44.43
C SER A 371 2.35 68.72 45.15
N PRO A 372 3.45 68.02 45.50
CA PRO A 372 3.36 66.69 46.10
C PRO A 372 2.60 66.69 47.44
N GLU A 373 2.64 67.79 48.19
CA GLU A 373 1.95 67.94 49.47
C GLU A 373 0.43 67.92 49.29
N LEU A 374 -0.08 68.58 48.25
CA LEU A 374 -1.51 68.65 47.94
C LEU A 374 -2.02 67.34 47.35
N THR A 375 -1.26 66.72 46.45
CA THR A 375 -1.61 65.42 45.88
C THR A 375 -1.66 64.34 46.96
N GLN A 376 -0.72 64.38 47.91
CA GLN A 376 -0.72 63.47 49.06
C GLN A 376 -1.92 63.71 49.98
N ALA A 377 -2.26 64.96 50.28
CA ALA A 377 -3.44 65.29 51.10
C ALA A 377 -4.77 64.89 50.42
N LEU A 378 -4.88 65.05 49.10
CA LEU A 378 -6.04 64.60 48.32
C LEU A 378 -6.16 63.07 48.30
N LYS A 379 -5.03 62.37 48.18
CA LYS A 379 -4.98 60.91 48.29
C LYS A 379 -5.40 60.44 49.67
N GLU A 380 -4.85 61.04 50.72
CA GLU A 380 -5.21 60.71 52.11
C GLU A 380 -6.70 60.97 52.40
N LEU A 381 -7.27 62.05 51.85
CA LEU A 381 -8.70 62.31 51.93
C LEU A 381 -9.51 61.22 51.22
N THR A 382 -9.10 60.84 50.00
CA THR A 382 -9.80 59.81 49.21
C THR A 382 -9.77 58.45 49.90
N ASP A 383 -8.61 58.07 50.44
CA ASP A 383 -8.41 56.81 51.18
C ASP A 383 -9.28 56.80 52.45
N LYS A 384 -9.27 57.87 53.25
CA LYS A 384 -10.11 57.99 54.46
C LYS A 384 -11.59 58.08 54.15
N GLN A 385 -12.00 58.71 53.04
CA GLN A 385 -13.39 58.72 52.59
C GLN A 385 -13.85 57.33 52.14
N ALA A 386 -12.99 56.56 51.44
CA ALA A 386 -13.30 55.18 51.07
C ALA A 386 -13.43 54.29 52.32
N GLU A 387 -12.52 54.43 53.28
CA GLU A 387 -12.55 53.71 54.56
C GLU A 387 -13.79 54.09 55.39
N LEU A 388 -14.20 55.36 55.39
CA LEU A 388 -15.44 55.83 56.04
C LEU A 388 -16.69 55.26 55.38
N ARG A 389 -16.74 55.21 54.03
CA ARG A 389 -17.84 54.57 53.29
C ARG A 389 -17.92 53.07 53.59
N ALA A 390 -16.77 52.39 53.68
CA ALA A 390 -16.71 50.97 54.03
C ALA A 390 -17.20 50.71 55.46
N LEU A 391 -16.78 51.53 56.43
CA LEU A 391 -17.23 51.41 57.82
C LEU A 391 -18.72 51.70 57.98
N ARG A 392 -19.27 52.66 57.24
CA ARG A 392 -20.71 53.01 57.24
C ARG A 392 -21.61 51.91 56.66
N TYR A 393 -21.06 50.98 55.89
CA TYR A 393 -21.81 49.80 55.41
C TYR A 393 -22.06 48.79 56.55
N THR A 394 -21.19 48.77 57.55
CA THR A 394 -21.18 47.77 58.63
C THR A 394 -21.66 48.33 59.97
N TYR A 395 -21.46 49.63 60.22
CA TYR A 395 -21.75 50.30 61.49
C TYR A 395 -22.61 51.55 61.28
N THR A 396 -23.44 51.88 62.27
CA THR A 396 -24.22 53.13 62.31
C THR A 396 -23.35 54.34 62.61
N ASP A 397 -23.79 55.54 62.20
CA ASP A 397 -23.06 56.81 62.35
C ASP A 397 -22.71 57.21 63.81
N GLN A 398 -23.23 56.49 64.80
CA GLN A 398 -22.94 56.69 66.23
C GLN A 398 -21.76 55.83 66.74
N HIS A 399 -21.20 54.95 65.92
CA HIS A 399 -20.10 54.07 66.30
C HIS A 399 -18.77 54.85 66.38
N PHE A 400 -18.03 54.70 67.49
CA PHE A 400 -16.85 55.54 67.80
C PHE A 400 -15.77 55.60 66.69
N PRO A 401 -15.37 54.47 66.06
CA PRO A 401 -14.49 54.49 64.87
C PRO A 401 -15.03 55.30 63.67
N VAL A 402 -16.35 55.34 63.47
CA VAL A 402 -16.98 56.12 62.38
C VAL A 402 -16.90 57.61 62.70
N GLN A 403 -17.10 58.01 63.97
CA GLN A 403 -16.98 59.40 64.40
C GLN A 403 -15.55 59.92 64.29
N GLN A 404 -14.56 59.14 64.76
CA GLN A 404 -13.15 59.52 64.64
C GLN A 404 -12.71 59.72 63.19
N LEU A 405 -13.14 58.81 62.30
CA LEU A 405 -12.80 58.89 60.88
C LEU A 405 -13.58 60.02 60.17
N ALA A 406 -14.83 60.27 60.54
CA ALA A 406 -15.63 61.39 60.03
C ALA A 406 -15.02 62.75 60.42
N ASP A 407 -14.55 62.90 61.67
CA ASP A 407 -13.87 64.12 62.13
C ASP A 407 -12.51 64.33 61.44
N ALA A 408 -11.76 63.24 61.19
CA ALA A 408 -10.51 63.30 60.43
C ALA A 408 -10.74 63.73 58.98
N VAL A 409 -11.76 63.18 58.32
CA VAL A 409 -12.18 63.59 56.96
C VAL A 409 -12.63 65.05 56.96
N ALA A 410 -13.45 65.47 57.92
CA ALA A 410 -13.91 66.85 58.02
C ALA A 410 -12.77 67.84 58.28
N THR A 411 -11.73 67.44 59.03
CA THR A 411 -10.54 68.27 59.27
C THR A 411 -9.72 68.44 57.99
N LEU A 412 -9.48 67.36 57.26
CA LEU A 412 -8.78 67.40 55.98
C LEU A 412 -9.54 68.24 54.94
N GLU A 413 -10.86 68.04 54.86
CA GLU A 413 -11.73 68.70 53.89
C GLU A 413 -11.96 70.17 54.20
N ARG A 414 -12.18 70.55 55.47
CA ARG A 414 -12.59 71.91 55.83
C ARG A 414 -11.43 72.82 56.26
N ARG A 415 -10.29 72.26 56.68
CA ARG A 415 -9.15 73.04 57.20
C ARG A 415 -7.86 72.83 56.42
N THR A 416 -7.41 71.60 56.27
CA THR A 416 -6.06 71.29 55.76
C THR A 416 -5.94 71.59 54.26
N ILE A 417 -6.81 71.00 53.43
CA ILE A 417 -6.75 71.16 51.97
C ILE A 417 -7.05 72.61 51.55
N PRO A 418 -8.09 73.30 52.06
CA PRO A 418 -8.32 74.71 51.73
C PRO A 418 -7.19 75.65 52.18
N GLY A 419 -6.48 75.32 53.27
CA GLY A 419 -5.32 76.06 53.73
C GLY A 419 -4.13 75.94 52.77
N MET A 420 -3.84 74.71 52.32
CA MET A 420 -2.80 74.44 51.32
C MET A 420 -3.15 75.05 49.95
N LEU A 421 -4.42 74.99 49.52
CA LEU A 421 -4.90 75.65 48.31
C LEU A 421 -4.68 77.16 48.34
N ARG A 422 -4.97 77.82 49.47
CA ARG A 422 -4.73 79.26 49.66
C ARG A 422 -3.24 79.60 49.56
N ALA A 423 -2.36 78.77 50.13
CA ALA A 423 -0.92 78.94 50.04
C ALA A 423 -0.42 78.78 48.59
N LEU A 424 -0.88 77.75 47.88
CA LEU A 424 -0.55 77.52 46.47
C LEU A 424 -1.03 78.67 45.58
N ARG A 425 -2.27 79.12 45.76
CA ARG A 425 -2.83 80.28 45.04
C ARG A 425 -1.97 81.52 45.19
N ASN A 426 -1.53 81.83 46.41
CA ASN A 426 -0.69 83.00 46.66
C ASN A 426 0.70 82.84 46.01
N ASN A 427 1.26 81.63 46.00
CA ASN A 427 2.52 81.34 45.30
C ASN A 427 2.38 81.53 43.78
N LEU A 428 1.30 81.01 43.19
CA LEU A 428 1.00 81.19 41.77
C LEU A 428 0.83 82.67 41.41
N ALA A 429 0.12 83.45 42.24
CA ALA A 429 -0.04 84.89 42.02
C ALA A 429 1.31 85.65 42.05
N ALA A 430 2.22 85.29 42.95
CA ALA A 430 3.55 85.88 43.01
C ALA A 430 4.40 85.53 41.77
N ARG A 431 4.32 84.28 41.30
CA ARG A 431 5.00 83.83 40.08
C ARG A 431 4.43 84.47 38.81
N GLU A 432 3.10 84.60 38.72
CA GLU A 432 2.39 85.29 37.63
C GLU A 432 2.88 86.74 37.50
N HIS A 433 3.06 87.43 38.64
CA HIS A 433 3.56 88.81 38.66
C HIS A 433 5.03 88.92 38.20
N ASP A 434 5.93 88.07 38.69
CA ASP A 434 7.35 88.07 38.27
C ASP A 434 7.50 87.75 36.77
N LEU A 435 6.82 86.72 36.30
CA LEU A 435 6.82 86.33 34.89
C LEU A 435 6.19 87.43 34.01
N GLY A 436 5.12 88.07 34.48
CA GLY A 436 4.49 89.20 33.79
C GLY A 436 5.47 90.38 33.58
N GLN A 437 6.24 90.74 34.61
CA GLN A 437 7.25 91.81 34.49
C GLN A 437 8.37 91.43 33.50
N ARG A 438 8.78 90.17 33.45
CA ARG A 438 9.76 89.65 32.47
C ARG A 438 9.21 89.66 31.04
N VAL A 439 7.93 89.32 30.86
CA VAL A 439 7.25 89.41 29.56
C VAL A 439 7.19 90.88 29.12
N ASP A 440 6.73 91.79 29.96
CA ASP A 440 6.56 93.20 29.59
C ASP A 440 7.88 93.91 29.29
N SER A 441 8.97 93.53 29.95
CA SER A 441 10.31 94.03 29.64
C SER A 441 10.86 93.46 28.33
N THR A 442 10.59 92.18 28.04
CA THR A 442 10.98 91.55 26.77
C THR A 442 10.15 92.10 25.60
N VAL A 443 8.85 92.32 25.78
CA VAL A 443 7.96 92.92 24.77
C VAL A 443 8.38 94.37 24.47
N ARG A 444 8.75 95.16 25.48
CA ARG A 444 9.31 96.52 25.26
C ARG A 444 10.62 96.51 24.47
N TYR A 445 11.46 95.49 24.65
CA TYR A 445 12.66 95.30 23.83
C TYR A 445 12.32 94.93 22.37
N LEU A 446 11.29 94.12 22.17
CA LEU A 446 10.84 93.67 20.84
C LEU A 446 10.12 94.77 20.03
N SER A 447 9.43 95.71 20.68
CA SER A 447 8.75 96.86 20.04
C SER A 447 9.68 97.84 19.33
N ASN A 448 11.00 97.75 19.56
CA ASN A 448 12.02 98.57 18.89
C ASN A 448 12.62 97.92 17.62
N ILE A 449 12.15 96.73 17.21
CA ILE A 449 12.61 96.02 16.01
C ILE A 449 11.73 96.41 14.81
N PRO A 450 12.28 96.95 13.69
CA PRO A 450 11.50 97.33 12.52
C PRO A 450 10.68 96.18 11.91
N PRO A 451 9.41 96.39 11.50
CA PRO A 451 8.53 95.36 10.92
C PRO A 451 9.11 94.65 9.67
N LEU A 452 10.02 95.31 8.97
CA LEU A 452 10.74 94.76 7.81
C LEU A 452 11.63 93.55 8.14
N LEU A 453 12.17 93.46 9.37
CA LEU A 453 13.01 92.32 9.75
C LEU A 453 12.21 91.03 9.93
N PHE A 454 10.92 91.11 10.29
CA PHE A 454 10.06 89.93 10.44
C PHE A 454 9.69 89.29 9.10
N GLU A 455 9.38 90.10 8.09
CA GLU A 455 9.13 89.64 6.72
C GLU A 455 10.38 88.96 6.13
N GLN A 456 11.58 89.49 6.42
CA GLN A 456 12.83 88.85 6.01
C GLN A 456 13.00 87.46 6.62
N THR A 457 12.84 87.32 7.94
CA THR A 457 12.99 86.03 8.64
C THR A 457 11.94 85.01 8.18
N ARG A 458 10.71 85.45 7.86
CA ARG A 458 9.68 84.55 7.30
C ARG A 458 10.13 84.00 5.94
N LEU A 459 10.57 84.87 5.03
CA LEU A 459 11.04 84.47 3.70
C LEU A 459 12.31 83.61 3.77
N GLU A 460 13.24 83.90 4.68
CA GLU A 460 14.43 83.06 4.91
C GLU A 460 14.04 81.66 5.42
N ARG A 461 13.03 81.55 6.30
CA ARG A 461 12.50 80.26 6.75
C ARG A 461 11.78 79.51 5.62
N GLU A 462 11.01 80.19 4.77
CA GLU A 462 10.37 79.58 3.60
C GLU A 462 11.43 78.99 2.65
N VAL A 463 12.52 79.72 2.38
CA VAL A 463 13.66 79.21 1.61
C VAL A 463 14.31 78.01 2.29
N GLN A 464 14.55 78.06 3.61
CA GLN A 464 15.15 76.95 4.34
C GLN A 464 14.29 75.69 4.31
N VAL A 465 12.97 75.82 4.52
CA VAL A 465 12.02 74.69 4.49
C VAL A 465 11.93 74.11 3.08
N ALA A 466 11.79 74.95 2.05
CA ALA A 466 11.78 74.50 0.66
C ALA A 466 13.10 73.83 0.26
N GLY A 467 14.24 74.34 0.75
CA GLY A 467 15.57 73.77 0.51
C GLY A 467 15.76 72.42 1.18
N GLN A 468 15.32 72.26 2.43
CA GLN A 468 15.35 70.97 3.13
C GLN A 468 14.44 69.92 2.46
N LEU A 469 13.24 70.33 2.03
CA LEU A 469 12.32 69.45 1.30
C LEU A 469 12.91 69.02 -0.04
N TYR A 470 13.47 69.97 -0.81
CA TYR A 470 14.15 69.65 -2.07
C TYR A 470 15.32 68.69 -1.85
N ALA A 471 16.20 68.96 -0.87
CA ALA A 471 17.34 68.09 -0.58
C ALA A 471 16.91 66.66 -0.16
N SER A 472 15.88 66.54 0.67
CA SER A 472 15.34 65.23 1.08
C SER A 472 14.69 64.48 -0.09
N LEU A 473 13.88 65.15 -0.91
CA LEU A 473 13.26 64.52 -2.09
C LEU A 473 14.31 64.15 -3.15
N GLN A 474 15.32 64.99 -3.35
CA GLN A 474 16.44 64.73 -4.26
C GLN A 474 17.21 63.48 -3.81
N GLN A 475 17.51 63.37 -2.51
CA GLN A 475 18.16 62.18 -1.96
C GLN A 475 17.33 60.91 -2.23
N HIS A 476 16.02 60.93 -1.95
CA HIS A 476 15.15 59.77 -2.21
C HIS A 476 15.00 59.46 -3.71
N TYR A 477 14.99 60.48 -4.56
CA TYR A 477 14.97 60.30 -6.01
C TYR A 477 16.27 59.63 -6.51
N ASP A 478 17.42 60.06 -6.03
CA ASP A 478 18.72 59.47 -6.38
C ASP A 478 18.82 58.03 -5.86
N GLU A 479 18.35 57.75 -4.64
CA GLU A 479 18.22 56.39 -4.08
C GLU A 479 17.35 55.49 -4.97
N ALA A 480 16.15 55.96 -5.36
CA ALA A 480 15.24 55.20 -6.23
C ALA A 480 15.84 54.95 -7.63
N ARG A 481 16.56 55.92 -8.20
CA ARG A 481 17.22 55.80 -9.51
C ARG A 481 18.39 54.82 -9.48
N VAL A 482 19.16 54.80 -8.38
CA VAL A 482 20.21 53.79 -8.17
C VAL A 482 19.59 52.41 -7.99
N ALA A 483 18.47 52.30 -7.28
CA ALA A 483 17.72 51.05 -7.11
C ALA A 483 17.12 50.53 -8.43
N GLU A 484 16.67 51.41 -9.33
CA GLU A 484 16.21 51.05 -10.67
C GLU A 484 17.35 50.44 -11.50
N ALA A 485 18.51 51.10 -11.52
CA ALA A 485 19.70 50.63 -12.22
C ALA A 485 20.27 49.33 -11.61
N SER A 486 20.06 49.12 -10.31
CA SER A 486 20.54 47.96 -9.54
C SER A 486 19.46 46.92 -9.26
N ALA A 487 18.33 46.96 -9.98
CA ALA A 487 17.19 46.06 -9.78
C ALA A 487 17.56 44.61 -10.11
N LEU A 488 18.26 43.96 -9.17
CA LEU A 488 18.53 42.53 -9.19
C LEU A 488 17.19 41.79 -9.02
N PRO A 489 17.02 40.61 -9.64
CA PRO A 489 15.82 39.82 -9.46
C PRO A 489 15.62 39.41 -7.99
N ASP A 490 14.45 39.81 -7.45
CA ASP A 490 13.72 39.24 -6.29
C ASP A 490 13.80 37.72 -6.20
N VAL A 491 13.67 37.11 -7.36
CA VAL A 491 13.50 35.68 -7.48
C VAL A 491 14.71 35.13 -8.19
N ARG A 492 15.35 34.13 -7.59
CA ARG A 492 16.45 33.39 -8.21
C ARG A 492 16.13 31.92 -8.22
N ILE A 493 16.60 31.22 -9.24
CA ILE A 493 16.51 29.77 -9.29
C ILE A 493 17.57 29.22 -8.34
N LEU A 494 17.12 28.55 -7.29
CA LEU A 494 18.01 27.85 -6.35
C LEU A 494 18.35 26.47 -6.90
N ASP A 495 17.32 25.69 -7.19
CA ASP A 495 17.44 24.35 -7.78
C ASP A 495 16.83 24.37 -9.17
N ALA A 496 17.68 24.28 -10.20
CA ALA A 496 17.24 24.10 -11.57
C ALA A 496 16.70 22.67 -11.79
N PRO A 497 15.68 22.50 -12.65
CA PRO A 497 15.11 21.18 -12.90
C PRO A 497 16.11 20.31 -13.67
N VAL A 498 16.53 19.21 -13.03
CA VAL A 498 17.38 18.18 -13.64
C VAL A 498 16.50 17.15 -14.33
N GLN A 499 16.98 16.60 -15.46
CA GLN A 499 16.29 15.51 -16.14
C GLN A 499 16.22 14.27 -15.22
N PRO A 500 15.01 13.79 -14.87
CA PRO A 500 14.86 12.64 -13.99
C PRO A 500 15.25 11.34 -14.73
N TYR A 501 16.24 10.61 -14.20
CA TYR A 501 16.69 9.34 -14.77
C TYR A 501 15.82 8.14 -14.36
N GLN A 502 14.99 8.28 -13.33
CA GLN A 502 14.15 7.20 -12.80
C GLN A 502 12.68 7.62 -12.75
N PRO A 503 11.75 6.72 -13.16
CA PRO A 503 10.32 6.98 -13.04
C PRO A 503 9.86 6.86 -11.58
N ILE A 504 8.86 7.67 -11.21
CA ILE A 504 8.33 7.74 -9.84
C ILE A 504 7.06 6.91 -9.72
N GLY A 505 6.95 6.19 -8.61
CA GLY A 505 5.72 5.51 -8.22
C GLY A 505 5.27 4.45 -9.23
N SER A 506 6.18 3.58 -9.67
CA SER A 506 5.75 2.48 -10.54
C SER A 506 4.87 1.52 -9.74
N VAL A 507 3.59 1.41 -10.11
CA VAL A 507 2.71 0.33 -9.63
C VAL A 507 3.03 -1.01 -10.31
N ALA A 508 3.95 -0.99 -11.30
CA ALA A 508 4.39 -2.15 -12.05
C ALA A 508 4.94 -3.30 -11.16
N PRO A 509 5.85 -3.07 -10.18
CA PRO A 509 6.31 -4.12 -9.27
C PRO A 509 5.16 -4.71 -8.45
N PHE A 510 4.23 -3.85 -7.99
CA PHE A 510 3.06 -4.31 -7.24
C PHE A 510 2.14 -5.20 -8.09
N LEU A 511 1.87 -4.83 -9.34
CA LEU A 511 1.08 -5.65 -10.26
C LEU A 511 1.75 -7.00 -10.58
N VAL A 512 3.08 -7.02 -10.73
CA VAL A 512 3.85 -8.25 -10.94
C VAL A 512 3.75 -9.17 -9.72
N ILE A 513 3.86 -8.63 -8.50
CA ILE A 513 3.69 -9.38 -7.26
C ILE A 513 2.26 -9.95 -7.17
N MET A 514 1.24 -9.16 -7.47
CA MET A 514 -0.15 -9.63 -7.47
C MET A 514 -0.39 -10.73 -8.52
N ALA A 515 0.19 -10.60 -9.72
CA ALA A 515 0.13 -11.63 -10.75
C ALA A 515 0.84 -12.93 -10.33
N PHE A 516 1.99 -12.82 -9.65
CA PHE A 516 2.70 -13.97 -9.06
C PHE A 516 1.85 -14.69 -8.02
N LEU A 517 1.25 -13.95 -7.08
CA LEU A 517 0.43 -14.53 -6.03
C LEU A 517 -0.85 -15.18 -6.58
N ALA A 518 -1.54 -14.51 -7.50
CA ALA A 518 -2.75 -15.05 -8.13
C ALA A 518 -2.47 -16.32 -8.95
N SER A 519 -1.41 -16.32 -9.76
CA SER A 519 -1.03 -17.47 -10.57
C SER A 519 -0.47 -18.63 -9.75
N GLY A 520 0.27 -18.34 -8.67
CA GLY A 520 0.68 -19.34 -7.69
C GLY A 520 -0.50 -20.01 -7.01
N GLY A 521 -1.49 -19.22 -6.57
CA GLY A 521 -2.74 -19.73 -5.99
C GLY A 521 -3.52 -20.62 -6.95
N LEU A 522 -3.70 -20.19 -8.20
CA LEU A 522 -4.35 -20.99 -9.25
C LEU A 522 -3.56 -22.27 -9.58
N GLY A 523 -2.23 -22.20 -9.59
CA GLY A 523 -1.35 -23.36 -9.81
C GLY A 523 -1.52 -24.41 -8.71
N VAL A 524 -1.56 -24.00 -7.44
CA VAL A 524 -1.81 -24.89 -6.30
C VAL A 524 -3.22 -25.48 -6.38
N LEU A 525 -4.24 -24.66 -6.65
CA LEU A 525 -5.62 -25.12 -6.78
C LEU A 525 -5.77 -26.15 -7.91
N GLY A 526 -5.20 -25.89 -9.08
CA GLY A 526 -5.20 -26.82 -10.20
C GLY A 526 -4.45 -28.12 -9.90
N ALA A 527 -3.32 -28.04 -9.18
CA ALA A 527 -2.59 -29.23 -8.75
C ALA A 527 -3.42 -30.11 -7.81
N VAL A 528 -4.15 -29.52 -6.86
CA VAL A 528 -5.04 -30.25 -5.95
C VAL A 528 -6.21 -30.86 -6.72
N LEU A 529 -6.84 -30.11 -7.63
CA LEU A 529 -8.00 -30.59 -8.39
C LEU A 529 -7.65 -31.78 -9.29
N ILE A 530 -6.50 -31.73 -9.97
CA ILE A 530 -6.01 -32.84 -10.80
C ILE A 530 -5.70 -34.08 -9.93
N ASP A 531 -5.22 -33.88 -8.70
CA ASP A 531 -4.89 -34.98 -7.79
C ASP A 531 -6.15 -35.58 -7.13
N THR A 532 -7.21 -34.79 -6.92
CA THR A 532 -8.51 -35.29 -6.42
C THR A 532 -9.27 -36.13 -7.44
N LEU A 533 -8.98 -35.97 -8.74
CA LEU A 533 -9.64 -36.69 -9.83
C LEU A 533 -8.91 -38.00 -10.23
N ASP A 534 -7.83 -38.40 -9.54
CA ASP A 534 -7.12 -39.67 -9.79
C ASP A 534 -7.63 -40.77 -8.83
N PRO A 535 -8.45 -41.74 -9.28
CA PRO A 535 -9.08 -42.76 -8.42
C PRO A 535 -8.12 -43.88 -7.97
N ARG A 536 -6.85 -43.83 -8.38
CA ARG A 536 -5.90 -44.93 -8.13
C ARG A 536 -5.41 -44.96 -6.69
N PHE A 537 -5.45 -46.16 -6.09
CA PHE A 537 -4.96 -46.43 -4.75
C PHE A 537 -3.45 -46.15 -4.61
N ARG A 538 -3.06 -45.25 -3.72
CA ARG A 538 -1.66 -44.97 -3.37
C ARG A 538 -1.38 -44.81 -1.88
N ASP A 539 -2.40 -44.91 -1.02
CA ASP A 539 -2.26 -44.78 0.43
C ASP A 539 -2.95 -45.96 1.13
N PRO A 540 -2.24 -46.78 1.95
CA PRO A 540 -2.82 -47.90 2.70
C PRO A 540 -4.07 -47.55 3.51
N GLY A 541 -4.17 -46.31 3.99
CA GLY A 541 -5.32 -45.81 4.72
C GLY A 541 -6.62 -45.96 3.94
N HIS A 542 -6.59 -45.71 2.62
CA HIS A 542 -7.78 -45.83 1.77
C HIS A 542 -8.30 -47.27 1.64
N VAL A 543 -7.44 -48.29 1.75
CA VAL A 543 -7.89 -49.70 1.71
C VAL A 543 -8.51 -50.12 3.04
N THR A 544 -7.96 -49.63 4.15
CA THR A 544 -8.45 -49.99 5.48
C THR A 544 -9.73 -49.21 5.83
N GLN A 545 -9.76 -47.91 5.53
CA GLN A 545 -10.88 -47.01 5.86
C GLN A 545 -11.92 -46.93 4.74
N GLY A 546 -11.51 -46.95 3.47
CA GLY A 546 -12.41 -46.83 2.33
C GLY A 546 -13.05 -48.16 1.93
N LEU A 547 -12.25 -49.22 1.75
CA LEU A 547 -12.77 -50.55 1.37
C LEU A 547 -13.13 -51.45 2.57
N GLY A 548 -12.80 -51.03 3.80
CA GLY A 548 -13.04 -51.85 5.00
C GLY A 548 -12.19 -53.13 5.09
N LEU A 549 -11.19 -53.30 4.22
CA LEU A 549 -10.42 -54.54 4.11
C LEU A 549 -9.24 -54.57 5.07
N ARG A 550 -8.97 -55.75 5.65
CA ARG A 550 -7.78 -55.98 6.47
C ARG A 550 -6.55 -56.20 5.60
N ILE A 551 -5.55 -55.34 5.71
CA ILE A 551 -4.24 -55.53 5.06
C ILE A 551 -3.47 -56.65 5.77
N LEU A 552 -3.22 -57.77 5.07
CA LEU A 552 -2.47 -58.91 5.59
C LEU A 552 -0.95 -58.71 5.41
N GLY A 553 -0.54 -58.07 4.32
CA GLY A 553 0.86 -57.72 4.06
C GLY A 553 1.03 -56.86 2.82
N ALA A 554 2.22 -56.29 2.66
CA ALA A 554 2.58 -55.46 1.52
C ALA A 554 3.86 -55.98 0.85
N LEU A 555 3.81 -56.31 -0.45
CA LEU A 555 4.97 -56.74 -1.23
C LEU A 555 5.65 -55.52 -1.85
N PRO A 556 6.97 -55.38 -1.69
CA PRO A 556 7.71 -54.29 -2.29
C PRO A 556 7.75 -54.38 -3.82
N HIS A 557 7.98 -53.25 -4.48
CA HIS A 557 8.26 -53.19 -5.90
C HIS A 557 9.53 -54.00 -6.24
N LEU A 558 9.37 -55.04 -7.07
CA LEU A 558 10.47 -55.88 -7.54
C LEU A 558 10.92 -55.38 -8.92
N SER A 559 12.09 -54.73 -8.98
CA SER A 559 12.71 -54.36 -10.26
C SER A 559 13.23 -55.60 -11.00
N ARG A 560 13.16 -55.58 -12.32
CA ARG A 560 13.69 -56.63 -13.21
C ARG A 560 15.22 -56.74 -13.13
N ALA A 561 15.89 -55.67 -12.73
CA ALA A 561 17.30 -55.67 -12.33
C ALA A 561 17.34 -56.07 -10.85
N GLY A 562 17.65 -57.35 -10.59
CA GLY A 562 17.49 -57.97 -9.27
C GLY A 562 18.29 -57.26 -8.17
N ASN A 563 17.58 -56.52 -7.31
CA ASN A 563 18.07 -56.17 -5.99
C ASN A 563 17.73 -57.34 -5.05
N GLY A 564 18.74 -58.03 -4.52
CA GLY A 564 18.56 -59.15 -3.57
C GLY A 564 17.74 -58.75 -2.34
N GLU A 565 17.89 -57.51 -1.89
CA GLU A 565 17.16 -56.92 -0.76
C GLU A 565 15.64 -56.90 -0.98
N GLY A 566 15.17 -56.51 -2.17
CA GLY A 566 13.73 -56.50 -2.49
C GLY A 566 13.12 -57.90 -2.52
N THR A 567 13.91 -58.91 -2.90
CA THR A 567 13.47 -60.31 -2.93
C THR A 567 13.35 -60.88 -1.52
N ALA A 568 14.32 -60.60 -0.64
CA ALA A 568 14.26 -60.99 0.77
C ALA A 568 13.04 -60.36 1.48
N GLN A 569 12.79 -59.07 1.24
CA GLN A 569 11.60 -58.36 1.74
C GLN A 569 10.29 -58.99 1.26
N ALA A 570 10.20 -59.40 -0.01
CA ALA A 570 9.02 -60.05 -0.55
C ALA A 570 8.78 -61.44 0.08
N ILE A 571 9.85 -62.22 0.31
CA ILE A 571 9.76 -63.52 1.00
C ILE A 571 9.25 -63.34 2.43
N GLU A 572 9.78 -62.37 3.17
CA GLU A 572 9.35 -62.12 4.56
C GLU A 572 7.92 -61.59 4.65
N ALA A 573 7.52 -60.72 3.71
CA ALA A 573 6.13 -60.30 3.57
C ALA A 573 5.19 -61.50 3.33
N MET A 574 5.58 -62.46 2.49
CA MET A 574 4.80 -63.68 2.23
C MET A 574 4.74 -64.62 3.43
N ARG A 575 5.83 -64.76 4.20
CA ARG A 575 5.80 -65.50 5.48
C ARG A 575 4.82 -64.88 6.47
N THR A 576 4.80 -63.55 6.56
CA THR A 576 3.86 -62.81 7.41
C THR A 576 2.41 -63.03 6.96
N VAL A 577 2.13 -62.91 5.66
CA VAL A 577 0.79 -63.17 5.09
C VAL A 577 0.35 -64.61 5.39
N ARG A 578 1.25 -65.59 5.19
CA ARG A 578 1.00 -67.00 5.50
C ARG A 578 0.59 -67.22 6.96
N VAL A 579 1.34 -66.68 7.93
CA VAL A 579 1.02 -66.81 9.36
C VAL A 579 -0.34 -66.21 9.68
N LYS A 580 -0.66 -65.02 9.14
CA LYS A 580 -1.96 -64.38 9.34
C LYS A 580 -3.12 -65.17 8.72
N LEU A 581 -2.92 -65.76 7.55
CA LEU A 581 -3.92 -66.61 6.88
C LEU A 581 -4.13 -67.93 7.63
N GLN A 582 -3.07 -68.56 8.11
CA GLN A 582 -3.14 -69.78 8.89
C GLN A 582 -3.93 -69.57 10.19
N HIS A 583 -3.74 -68.41 10.84
CA HIS A 583 -4.50 -68.05 12.05
C HIS A 583 -5.95 -67.62 11.73
N ALA A 584 -6.23 -67.12 10.53
CA ALA A 584 -7.58 -66.78 10.11
C ALA A 584 -8.45 -68.00 9.76
N SER A 585 -7.81 -69.15 9.49
CA SER A 585 -8.47 -70.44 9.28
C SER A 585 -8.77 -71.09 10.63
N ASN A 586 -10.04 -71.09 11.06
CA ASN A 586 -10.45 -71.69 12.33
C ASN A 586 -10.52 -73.23 12.22
N GLY A 587 -9.76 -73.92 13.08
CA GLY A 587 -10.06 -75.28 13.52
C GLY A 587 -9.80 -76.41 12.50
N GLY A 588 -8.55 -76.89 12.44
CA GLY A 588 -8.17 -78.24 11.97
C GLY A 588 -8.46 -78.61 10.51
N ASN A 589 -9.18 -77.77 9.76
CA ASN A 589 -9.58 -78.02 8.38
C ASN A 589 -8.54 -77.45 7.38
N PRO A 590 -8.38 -78.09 6.22
CA PRO A 590 -7.56 -77.57 5.13
C PRO A 590 -7.99 -76.18 4.68
N LEU A 591 -7.01 -75.31 4.43
CA LEU A 591 -7.25 -73.95 3.94
C LEU A 591 -7.55 -73.97 2.44
N LEU A 592 -8.82 -73.80 2.07
CA LEU A 592 -9.24 -73.53 0.69
C LEU A 592 -9.34 -72.02 0.49
N LEU A 593 -8.56 -71.46 -0.43
CA LEU A 593 -8.47 -70.01 -0.62
C LEU A 593 -8.40 -69.65 -2.12
N THR A 594 -9.34 -68.81 -2.55
CA THR A 594 -9.31 -68.18 -3.87
C THR A 594 -8.51 -66.89 -3.81
N VAL A 595 -7.61 -66.67 -4.76
CA VAL A 595 -6.85 -65.43 -4.93
C VAL A 595 -7.33 -64.72 -6.19
N THR A 596 -7.75 -63.46 -6.04
CA THR A 596 -8.22 -62.62 -7.16
C THR A 596 -7.78 -61.16 -6.97
N SER A 597 -8.11 -60.33 -7.95
CA SER A 597 -7.78 -58.91 -7.96
C SER A 597 -8.88 -58.12 -8.71
N PRO A 598 -9.20 -56.86 -8.35
CA PRO A 598 -10.21 -56.06 -9.06
C PRO A 598 -9.93 -55.91 -10.57
N GLY A 599 -8.68 -55.65 -10.93
CA GLY A 599 -8.24 -55.32 -12.28
C GLY A 599 -7.14 -56.23 -12.83
N VAL A 600 -6.85 -56.08 -14.13
CA VAL A 600 -5.81 -56.86 -14.82
C VAL A 600 -4.41 -56.35 -14.44
N GLY A 601 -3.47 -57.26 -14.19
CA GLY A 601 -2.06 -56.91 -14.00
C GLY A 601 -1.67 -56.46 -12.59
N GLU A 602 -2.50 -56.77 -11.59
CA GLU A 602 -2.27 -56.40 -10.19
C GLU A 602 -1.34 -57.35 -9.43
N GLY A 603 -0.98 -58.49 -10.03
CA GLY A 603 0.01 -59.43 -9.48
C GLY A 603 -0.58 -60.64 -8.75
N LYS A 604 -1.87 -60.95 -8.93
CA LYS A 604 -2.57 -62.12 -8.38
C LYS A 604 -1.75 -63.43 -8.48
N SER A 605 -1.30 -63.81 -9.68
CA SER A 605 -0.57 -65.06 -9.92
C SER A 605 0.82 -65.08 -9.27
N LEU A 606 1.46 -63.92 -9.12
CA LEU A 606 2.72 -63.79 -8.39
C LEU A 606 2.49 -64.02 -6.89
N VAL A 607 1.46 -63.40 -6.32
CA VAL A 607 1.07 -63.60 -4.92
C VAL A 607 0.66 -65.05 -4.68
N SER A 608 -0.16 -65.65 -5.54
CA SER A 608 -0.58 -67.06 -5.47
C SER A 608 0.61 -68.02 -5.45
N ALA A 609 1.57 -67.85 -6.37
CA ALA A 609 2.76 -68.71 -6.44
C ALA A 609 3.64 -68.58 -5.19
N ASN A 610 3.96 -67.35 -4.77
CA ASN A 610 4.85 -67.13 -3.63
C ASN A 610 4.19 -67.51 -2.30
N LEU A 611 2.88 -67.32 -2.16
CA LEU A 611 2.14 -67.78 -1.00
C LEU A 611 2.12 -69.30 -0.92
N ALA A 612 1.93 -69.99 -2.06
CA ALA A 612 2.00 -71.46 -2.12
C ALA A 612 3.38 -71.99 -1.70
N LEU A 613 4.45 -71.34 -2.15
CA LEU A 613 5.81 -71.65 -1.72
C LEU A 613 6.00 -71.42 -0.22
N ALA A 614 5.48 -70.33 0.33
CA ALA A 614 5.58 -70.03 1.76
C ALA A 614 4.89 -71.10 2.64
N PHE A 615 3.75 -71.64 2.19
CA PHE A 615 3.08 -72.77 2.86
C PHE A 615 3.86 -74.08 2.70
N ALA A 616 4.37 -74.39 1.50
CA ALA A 616 5.17 -75.60 1.28
C ALA A 616 6.47 -75.61 2.09
N TYR A 617 7.17 -74.48 2.19
CA TYR A 617 8.34 -74.33 3.08
C TYR A 617 7.99 -74.43 4.57
N ALA A 618 6.72 -74.26 4.95
CA ALA A 618 6.25 -74.53 6.31
C ALA A 618 6.14 -76.04 6.62
N GLY A 619 6.33 -76.91 5.62
CA GLY A 619 6.06 -78.34 5.72
C GLY A 619 4.60 -78.71 5.46
N LEU A 620 3.74 -77.76 5.08
CA LEU A 620 2.33 -78.04 4.79
C LEU A 620 2.18 -78.57 3.36
N ARG A 621 1.41 -79.65 3.19
CA ARG A 621 1.11 -80.21 1.86
C ARG A 621 0.22 -79.22 1.13
N THR A 622 0.79 -78.55 0.14
CA THR A 622 0.16 -77.44 -0.56
C THR A 622 -0.09 -77.81 -2.01
N ILE A 623 -1.28 -77.49 -2.51
CA ILE A 623 -1.58 -77.55 -3.94
C ILE A 623 -2.03 -76.18 -4.43
N VAL A 624 -1.58 -75.80 -5.62
CA VAL A 624 -2.03 -74.57 -6.29
C VAL A 624 -2.63 -74.90 -7.66
N ILE A 625 -3.78 -74.32 -7.93
CA ILE A 625 -4.58 -74.55 -9.13
C ILE A 625 -4.60 -73.26 -9.94
N ASP A 626 -4.19 -73.33 -11.21
CA ASP A 626 -4.34 -72.23 -12.18
C ASP A 626 -5.78 -72.22 -12.72
N GLY A 627 -6.68 -71.60 -11.96
CA GLY A 627 -8.10 -71.43 -12.28
C GLY A 627 -8.39 -70.28 -13.25
N ASP A 628 -7.38 -69.54 -13.71
CA ASP A 628 -7.50 -68.55 -14.79
C ASP A 628 -7.52 -69.29 -16.14
N ILE A 629 -8.64 -69.93 -16.44
CA ILE A 629 -8.85 -70.70 -17.69
C ILE A 629 -8.75 -69.85 -18.96
N ARG A 630 -8.79 -68.51 -18.82
CA ARG A 630 -8.67 -67.55 -19.93
C ARG A 630 -7.21 -67.26 -20.26
N ARG A 631 -6.44 -66.76 -19.29
CA ARG A 631 -5.07 -66.24 -19.47
C ARG A 631 -4.05 -66.82 -18.49
N GLY A 632 -4.37 -67.96 -17.86
CA GLY A 632 -3.55 -68.67 -16.89
C GLY A 632 -2.09 -68.80 -17.30
N ALA A 633 -1.22 -68.41 -16.37
CA ALA A 633 0.20 -68.22 -16.57
C ALA A 633 1.04 -68.84 -15.44
N LEU A 634 0.41 -69.50 -14.48
CA LEU A 634 1.05 -69.93 -13.24
C LEU A 634 2.10 -71.03 -13.47
N HIS A 635 1.89 -71.87 -14.50
CA HIS A 635 2.84 -72.88 -14.95
C HIS A 635 4.24 -72.31 -15.25
N ARG A 636 4.33 -71.05 -15.70
CA ARG A 636 5.62 -70.38 -15.97
C ARG A 636 6.36 -70.03 -14.68
N LEU A 637 5.64 -69.67 -13.62
CA LEU A 637 6.23 -69.32 -12.32
C LEU A 637 6.65 -70.57 -11.54
N LEU A 638 5.88 -71.65 -11.65
CA LEU A 638 6.11 -72.90 -10.92
C LEU A 638 6.95 -73.94 -11.67
N ARG A 639 7.44 -73.59 -12.88
CA ARG A 639 8.19 -74.49 -13.77
C ARG A 639 7.43 -75.80 -14.07
N GLY A 640 6.10 -75.71 -14.17
CA GLY A 640 5.21 -76.83 -14.48
C GLY A 640 4.73 -76.80 -15.94
N SER A 641 3.87 -77.76 -16.28
CA SER A 641 3.22 -77.83 -17.60
C SER A 641 1.79 -77.30 -17.56
N ARG A 642 1.34 -76.67 -18.65
CA ARG A 642 -0.05 -76.16 -18.75
C ARG A 642 -1.06 -77.30 -18.97
N ARG A 643 -0.67 -78.35 -19.71
CA ARG A 643 -1.54 -79.45 -20.15
C ARG A 643 -0.88 -80.81 -19.87
N PRO A 644 -1.64 -81.83 -19.48
CA PRO A 644 -3.08 -81.78 -19.14
C PRO A 644 -3.31 -81.02 -17.81
N GLY A 645 -4.45 -80.34 -17.68
CA GLY A 645 -4.75 -79.48 -16.53
C GLY A 645 -6.22 -79.47 -16.11
N LEU A 646 -6.62 -78.43 -15.38
CA LEU A 646 -7.94 -78.28 -14.75
C LEU A 646 -9.09 -78.52 -15.74
N THR A 647 -9.11 -77.82 -16.87
CA THR A 647 -10.20 -77.98 -17.84
C THR A 647 -10.22 -79.36 -18.50
N ASP A 648 -9.07 -80.03 -18.64
CA ASP A 648 -8.99 -81.37 -19.21
C ASP A 648 -9.56 -82.41 -18.22
N HIS A 649 -9.41 -82.18 -16.90
CA HIS A 649 -10.03 -83.01 -15.87
C HIS A 649 -11.54 -82.81 -15.77
N LEU A 650 -12.00 -81.54 -15.74
CA LEU A 650 -13.42 -81.21 -15.65
C LEU A 650 -14.23 -81.69 -16.86
N THR A 651 -13.57 -81.91 -18.01
CA THR A 651 -14.20 -82.48 -19.22
C THR A 651 -14.02 -83.99 -19.36
N GLY A 652 -13.45 -84.66 -18.36
CA GLY A 652 -13.23 -86.12 -18.36
C GLY A 652 -12.13 -86.60 -19.31
N ARG A 653 -11.34 -85.70 -19.91
CA ARG A 653 -10.25 -86.05 -20.84
C ARG A 653 -9.00 -86.57 -20.14
N ALA A 654 -8.81 -86.24 -18.85
CA ALA A 654 -7.71 -86.72 -18.04
C ALA A 654 -8.14 -87.00 -16.58
N PRO A 655 -7.72 -88.13 -15.97
CA PRO A 655 -7.95 -88.39 -14.55
C PRO A 655 -7.11 -87.46 -13.66
N LEU A 656 -7.51 -87.32 -12.39
CA LEU A 656 -6.88 -86.43 -11.41
C LEU A 656 -5.37 -86.68 -11.29
N GLU A 657 -4.96 -87.94 -11.27
CA GLU A 657 -3.58 -88.38 -11.12
C GLU A 657 -2.68 -87.91 -12.28
N LYS A 658 -3.24 -87.68 -13.48
CA LYS A 658 -2.49 -87.18 -14.63
C LYS A 658 -2.40 -85.65 -14.68
N VAL A 659 -3.37 -84.94 -14.09
CA VAL A 659 -3.36 -83.45 -14.06
C VAL A 659 -2.62 -82.90 -12.85
N LEU A 660 -2.43 -83.73 -11.82
CA LEU A 660 -1.67 -83.41 -10.61
C LEU A 660 -0.17 -83.51 -10.90
N GLN A 661 0.51 -82.37 -10.94
CA GLN A 661 1.91 -82.28 -11.32
C GLN A 661 2.80 -82.01 -10.10
N PRO A 662 3.90 -82.74 -9.92
CA PRO A 662 4.91 -82.38 -8.95
C PRO A 662 5.62 -81.10 -9.41
N THR A 663 6.01 -80.26 -8.46
CA THR A 663 6.85 -79.08 -8.71
C THR A 663 8.28 -79.36 -8.22
N PRO A 664 9.30 -78.58 -8.65
CA PRO A 664 10.65 -78.71 -8.08
C PRO A 664 10.73 -78.35 -6.57
N TYR A 665 9.63 -77.86 -5.98
CA TYR A 665 9.56 -77.46 -4.59
C TYR A 665 8.91 -78.57 -3.74
N LYS A 666 9.65 -79.06 -2.73
CA LYS A 666 9.16 -80.11 -1.83
C LYS A 666 7.87 -79.67 -1.14
N GLY A 667 6.85 -80.54 -1.16
CA GLY A 667 5.56 -80.29 -0.51
C GLY A 667 4.58 -79.42 -1.33
N LEU A 668 4.95 -79.00 -2.55
CA LEU A 668 4.08 -78.22 -3.44
C LEU A 668 3.70 -79.03 -4.70
N SER A 669 2.40 -79.20 -4.91
CA SER A 669 1.80 -79.76 -6.13
C SER A 669 1.11 -78.66 -6.95
N PHE A 670 0.97 -78.90 -8.25
CA PHE A 670 0.41 -77.92 -9.19
C PHE A 670 -0.61 -78.56 -10.15
N ILE A 671 -1.70 -77.85 -10.42
CA ILE A 671 -2.63 -78.15 -11.51
C ILE A 671 -2.64 -76.95 -12.47
N GLY A 672 -2.17 -77.15 -13.70
CA GLY A 672 -2.22 -76.13 -14.75
C GLY A 672 -3.65 -75.87 -15.24
N CYS A 673 -3.88 -74.76 -15.95
CA CYS A 673 -5.24 -74.41 -16.40
C CYS A 673 -5.81 -75.37 -17.45
N GLY A 674 -4.96 -76.10 -18.18
CA GLY A 674 -5.38 -77.08 -19.18
C GLY A 674 -5.60 -76.52 -20.58
N SER A 675 -6.47 -77.17 -21.35
CA SER A 675 -6.89 -76.72 -22.68
C SER A 675 -7.88 -75.56 -22.59
N ARG A 676 -7.60 -74.47 -23.32
CA ARG A 676 -8.51 -73.33 -23.45
C ARG A 676 -9.74 -73.74 -24.28
N MET A 677 -10.93 -73.46 -23.78
CA MET A 677 -12.20 -73.78 -24.45
C MET A 677 -13.12 -72.55 -24.44
N HIS A 678 -14.21 -72.54 -25.21
CA HIS A 678 -15.14 -71.40 -25.28
C HIS A 678 -16.19 -71.41 -24.15
N ASN A 679 -16.61 -72.59 -23.71
CA ASN A 679 -17.54 -72.88 -22.60
C ASN A 679 -16.82 -73.09 -21.25
N SER A 680 -15.76 -72.31 -21.01
CA SER A 680 -14.88 -72.53 -19.85
C SER A 680 -15.46 -72.09 -18.49
N PRO A 681 -16.26 -71.01 -18.38
CA PRO A 681 -16.82 -70.58 -17.08
C PRO A 681 -17.80 -71.59 -16.46
N GLU A 682 -18.64 -72.24 -17.27
CA GLU A 682 -19.65 -73.20 -16.82
C GLU A 682 -19.01 -74.46 -16.22
N LEU A 683 -17.79 -74.80 -16.65
CA LEU A 683 -17.01 -75.92 -16.10
C LEU A 683 -16.57 -75.67 -14.66
N LEU A 684 -16.37 -74.41 -14.26
CA LEU A 684 -16.00 -74.07 -12.89
C LEU A 684 -17.18 -74.24 -11.92
N SER A 685 -18.41 -74.13 -12.41
CA SER A 685 -19.64 -74.38 -11.65
C SER A 685 -20.14 -75.83 -11.71
N ALA A 686 -19.47 -76.71 -12.47
CA ALA A 686 -19.89 -78.10 -12.62
C ALA A 686 -19.68 -78.92 -11.34
N ALA A 687 -20.49 -79.96 -11.14
CA ALA A 687 -20.36 -80.89 -10.02
C ALA A 687 -18.95 -81.51 -9.92
N THR A 688 -18.30 -81.73 -11.07
CA THR A 688 -16.93 -82.24 -11.15
C THR A 688 -15.89 -81.31 -10.49
N MET A 689 -16.13 -80.00 -10.42
CA MET A 689 -15.25 -79.08 -9.69
C MET A 689 -15.42 -79.25 -8.18
N VAL A 690 -16.65 -79.43 -7.72
CA VAL A 690 -16.95 -79.69 -6.30
C VAL A 690 -16.27 -80.98 -5.85
N ASP A 691 -16.40 -82.04 -6.66
CA ASP A 691 -15.76 -83.33 -6.42
C ASP A 691 -14.22 -83.22 -6.40
N LEU A 692 -13.64 -82.45 -7.33
CA LEU A 692 -12.21 -82.16 -7.37
C LEU A 692 -11.76 -81.48 -6.08
N LEU A 693 -12.41 -80.39 -5.66
CA LEU A 693 -12.04 -79.65 -4.46
C LEU A 693 -12.20 -80.50 -3.19
N ALA A 694 -13.23 -81.35 -3.13
CA ALA A 694 -13.43 -82.30 -2.03
C ALA A 694 -12.30 -83.36 -1.99
N ALA A 695 -11.90 -83.90 -3.14
CA ALA A 695 -10.79 -84.84 -3.26
C ALA A 695 -9.45 -84.20 -2.88
N LEU A 696 -9.23 -82.93 -3.24
CA LEU A 696 -8.02 -82.20 -2.87
C LEU A 696 -7.99 -81.84 -1.38
N ARG A 697 -9.15 -81.50 -0.80
CA ARG A 697 -9.29 -81.21 0.63
C ARG A 697 -8.87 -82.40 1.51
N SER A 698 -9.08 -83.64 1.09
CA SER A 698 -8.63 -84.80 1.89
C SER A 698 -7.13 -85.09 1.77
N ARG A 699 -6.47 -84.62 0.69
CA ARG A 699 -5.05 -84.93 0.39
C ARG A 699 -4.08 -83.81 0.79
N TYR A 700 -4.55 -82.58 0.87
CA TYR A 700 -3.71 -81.39 1.08
C TYR A 700 -4.18 -80.57 2.28
N ASP A 701 -3.22 -79.93 2.94
CA ASP A 701 -3.49 -79.05 4.09
C ASP A 701 -3.86 -77.63 3.59
N VAL A 702 -3.40 -77.26 2.38
CA VAL A 702 -3.66 -75.96 1.76
C VAL A 702 -3.96 -76.14 0.26
N VAL A 703 -5.08 -75.58 -0.19
CA VAL A 703 -5.54 -75.55 -1.58
C VAL A 703 -5.71 -74.09 -2.02
N LEU A 704 -4.81 -73.61 -2.87
CA LEU A 704 -4.83 -72.25 -3.42
C LEU A 704 -5.36 -72.26 -4.85
N VAL A 705 -6.31 -71.37 -5.15
CA VAL A 705 -6.84 -71.22 -6.51
C VAL A 705 -6.53 -69.82 -7.03
N ASP A 706 -5.68 -69.73 -8.05
CA ASP A 706 -5.47 -68.49 -8.80
C ASP A 706 -6.62 -68.30 -9.80
N THR A 707 -7.25 -67.14 -9.83
CA THR A 707 -8.43 -66.89 -10.69
C THR A 707 -8.26 -65.66 -11.56
N ALA A 708 -9.08 -65.47 -12.59
CA ALA A 708 -9.10 -64.23 -13.36
C ALA A 708 -9.40 -62.99 -12.47
N PRO A 709 -9.13 -61.76 -12.93
CA PRO A 709 -9.55 -60.55 -12.21
C PRO A 709 -11.09 -60.43 -12.16
N LEU A 710 -11.63 -59.75 -11.16
CA LEU A 710 -13.07 -59.52 -10.98
C LEU A 710 -13.69 -58.71 -12.12
N ALA A 711 -12.92 -57.83 -12.76
CA ALA A 711 -13.35 -57.13 -13.96
C ALA A 711 -13.43 -58.01 -15.22
N ALA A 712 -12.90 -59.24 -15.21
CA ALA A 712 -12.76 -60.08 -16.40
C ALA A 712 -13.89 -61.11 -16.59
N GLY A 713 -14.75 -61.35 -15.60
CA GLY A 713 -15.88 -62.27 -15.72
C GLY A 713 -16.37 -62.85 -14.39
N ALA A 714 -17.28 -63.83 -14.48
CA ALA A 714 -17.92 -64.48 -13.33
C ALA A 714 -17.01 -65.53 -12.63
N ASP A 715 -15.97 -66.02 -13.32
CA ASP A 715 -15.08 -67.09 -12.86
C ASP A 715 -14.60 -66.94 -11.40
N PRO A 716 -14.16 -65.76 -10.93
CA PRO A 716 -13.66 -65.59 -9.56
C PRO A 716 -14.77 -65.64 -8.51
N TYR A 717 -15.99 -65.23 -8.85
CA TYR A 717 -17.16 -65.30 -7.97
C TYR A 717 -17.56 -66.76 -7.72
N THR A 718 -17.63 -67.56 -8.79
CA THR A 718 -17.91 -69.00 -8.70
C THR A 718 -16.85 -69.72 -7.87
N MET A 719 -15.56 -69.48 -8.14
CA MET A 719 -14.48 -70.10 -7.38
C MET A 719 -14.46 -69.67 -5.91
N ALA A 720 -14.66 -68.39 -5.64
CA ALA A 720 -14.70 -67.88 -4.27
C ALA A 720 -15.86 -68.50 -3.46
N SER A 721 -17.04 -68.68 -4.07
CA SER A 721 -18.17 -69.37 -3.42
C SER A 721 -17.86 -70.84 -3.12
N LEU A 722 -17.11 -71.53 -3.98
CA LEU A 722 -16.69 -72.92 -3.74
C LEU A 722 -15.59 -73.03 -2.66
N THR A 723 -14.64 -72.10 -2.63
CA THR A 723 -13.56 -72.11 -1.63
C THR A 723 -13.96 -71.49 -0.30
N THR A 724 -15.04 -70.70 -0.27
CA THR A 724 -15.57 -69.91 0.86
C THR A 724 -14.63 -68.81 1.40
N ASN A 725 -13.33 -68.86 1.12
CA ASN A 725 -12.36 -67.82 1.50
C ASN A 725 -11.80 -67.12 0.27
N LEU A 726 -11.70 -65.79 0.34
CA LEU A 726 -11.15 -64.93 -0.71
C LEU A 726 -9.97 -64.10 -0.17
N LEU A 727 -8.87 -64.08 -0.92
CA LEU A 727 -7.75 -63.17 -0.77
C LEU A 727 -7.76 -62.17 -1.91
N MET A 728 -7.86 -60.87 -1.58
CA MET A 728 -7.83 -59.81 -2.57
C MET A 728 -6.40 -59.29 -2.76
N VAL A 729 -5.98 -59.09 -4.00
CA VAL A 729 -4.69 -58.46 -4.34
C VAL A 729 -4.94 -57.09 -4.93
N LEU A 730 -4.34 -56.05 -4.37
CA LEU A 730 -4.41 -54.67 -4.89
C LEU A 730 -3.00 -54.19 -5.21
N ARG A 731 -2.82 -53.47 -6.31
CA ARG A 731 -1.52 -52.94 -6.74
C ARG A 731 -1.45 -51.43 -6.55
N ALA A 732 -0.45 -50.98 -5.79
CA ALA A 732 -0.24 -49.56 -5.54
C ALA A 732 0.00 -48.78 -6.86
N GLY A 733 -0.70 -47.66 -7.03
CA GLY A 733 -0.63 -46.78 -8.19
C GLY A 733 -1.32 -47.30 -9.45
N VAL A 734 -1.95 -48.48 -9.40
CA VAL A 734 -2.61 -49.13 -10.55
C VAL A 734 -4.08 -49.43 -10.25
N THR A 735 -4.38 -50.02 -9.09
CA THR A 735 -5.75 -50.39 -8.73
C THR A 735 -6.64 -49.16 -8.57
N ASP A 736 -7.79 -49.19 -9.24
CA ASP A 736 -8.86 -48.23 -9.09
C ASP A 736 -9.72 -48.62 -7.86
N LEU A 737 -9.82 -47.71 -6.88
CA LEU A 737 -10.53 -47.98 -5.63
C LEU A 737 -12.04 -48.03 -5.81
N GLU A 738 -12.59 -47.22 -6.71
CA GLU A 738 -14.04 -47.20 -6.98
C GLU A 738 -14.44 -48.52 -7.64
N LEU A 739 -13.64 -48.99 -8.60
CA LEU A 739 -13.82 -50.31 -9.20
C LEU A 739 -13.68 -51.43 -8.15
N ALA A 740 -12.68 -51.35 -7.27
CA ALA A 740 -12.47 -52.36 -6.23
C ALA A 740 -13.67 -52.43 -5.27
N GLN A 741 -14.21 -51.27 -4.86
CA GLN A 741 -15.37 -51.17 -3.99
C GLN A 741 -16.61 -51.78 -4.65
N ALA A 742 -16.94 -51.35 -5.88
CA ALA A 742 -18.10 -51.86 -6.61
C ALA A 742 -18.04 -53.38 -6.82
N LYS A 743 -16.84 -53.96 -6.96
CA LYS A 743 -16.66 -55.42 -7.09
C LYS A 743 -16.73 -56.16 -5.76
N LEU A 744 -16.36 -55.52 -4.64
CA LEU A 744 -16.51 -56.07 -3.29
C LEU A 744 -17.97 -56.12 -2.84
N GLU A 745 -18.77 -55.11 -3.18
CA GLU A 745 -20.21 -55.09 -2.92
C GLU A 745 -20.91 -56.32 -3.51
N SER A 746 -20.46 -56.79 -4.68
CA SER A 746 -20.97 -58.03 -5.30
C SER A 746 -20.69 -59.32 -4.50
N PHE A 747 -19.84 -59.28 -3.48
CA PHE A 747 -19.57 -60.42 -2.60
C PHE A 747 -20.37 -60.39 -1.29
N GLU A 748 -21.07 -59.29 -0.99
CA GLU A 748 -21.86 -59.17 0.25
C GLU A 748 -23.01 -60.19 0.29
N ASP A 749 -23.62 -60.47 -0.87
CA ASP A 749 -24.70 -61.44 -1.02
C ASP A 749 -24.22 -62.90 -1.18
N LEU A 750 -22.90 -63.13 -1.26
CA LEU A 750 -22.33 -64.46 -1.47
C LEU A 750 -21.84 -65.07 -0.15
N PRO A 751 -21.84 -66.41 0.01
CA PRO A 751 -21.30 -67.07 1.19
C PRO A 751 -19.76 -67.07 1.23
N VAL A 752 -19.14 -65.95 0.87
CA VAL A 752 -17.69 -65.76 0.74
C VAL A 752 -17.17 -64.88 1.87
N ARG A 753 -16.10 -65.33 2.52
CA ARG A 753 -15.36 -64.54 3.51
C ARG A 753 -14.13 -63.93 2.87
N VAL A 754 -14.10 -62.62 2.73
CA VAL A 754 -12.87 -61.89 2.36
C VAL A 754 -11.92 -61.90 3.56
N VAL A 755 -10.89 -62.75 3.51
CA VAL A 755 -9.95 -62.96 4.63
C VAL A 755 -9.06 -61.75 4.84
N GLY A 756 -8.79 -61.02 3.76
CA GLY A 756 -8.08 -59.76 3.76
C GLY A 756 -7.45 -59.47 2.41
N THR A 757 -6.49 -58.55 2.43
CA THR A 757 -5.90 -57.98 1.21
C THR A 757 -4.39 -57.98 1.28
N VAL A 758 -3.77 -58.24 0.14
CA VAL A 758 -2.33 -58.12 -0.07
C VAL A 758 -2.07 -56.93 -1.00
N LEU A 759 -1.26 -55.99 -0.52
CA LEU A 759 -0.85 -54.83 -1.31
C LEU A 759 0.40 -55.17 -2.09
N ASN A 760 0.31 -55.26 -3.40
CA ASN A 760 1.43 -55.54 -4.29
C ASN A 760 2.05 -54.25 -4.83
N ASP A 761 3.32 -54.35 -5.21
CA ASP A 761 4.07 -53.29 -5.90
C ASP A 761 4.24 -52.00 -5.09
N VAL A 762 4.35 -52.12 -3.76
CA VAL A 762 4.46 -50.95 -2.88
C VAL A 762 5.89 -50.41 -2.84
N GLN A 763 6.04 -49.09 -2.69
CA GLN A 763 7.32 -48.52 -2.31
C GLN A 763 7.44 -48.57 -0.78
N PRO A 764 8.50 -49.16 -0.19
CA PRO A 764 8.67 -49.27 1.26
C PRO A 764 9.06 -47.93 1.90
N LYS A 765 8.25 -46.88 1.68
CA LYS A 765 8.43 -45.52 2.20
C LYS A 765 7.08 -44.96 2.66
N GLY A 766 7.11 -44.01 3.59
CA GLY A 766 5.89 -43.33 4.07
C GLY A 766 4.92 -44.27 4.80
N ALA A 767 3.62 -44.16 4.50
CA ALA A 767 2.54 -44.90 5.16
C ALA A 767 2.66 -46.44 5.01
N TYR A 768 3.31 -46.92 3.94
CA TYR A 768 3.55 -48.35 3.72
C TYR A 768 4.61 -48.94 4.68
N ARG A 769 5.41 -48.12 5.37
CA ARG A 769 6.44 -48.58 6.32
C ARG A 769 5.84 -49.41 7.46
N TYR A 770 4.62 -49.09 7.90
CA TYR A 770 3.93 -49.85 8.95
C TYR A 770 3.51 -51.27 8.51
N TYR A 771 3.44 -51.51 7.20
CA TYR A 771 3.04 -52.79 6.62
C TYR A 771 4.20 -53.55 5.97
N ALA A 772 5.34 -52.87 5.79
CA ALA A 772 6.60 -53.48 5.37
C ALA A 772 7.31 -54.05 6.62
N TYR A 773 7.29 -55.37 6.76
CA TYR A 773 7.98 -56.09 7.83
C TYR A 773 9.47 -56.28 7.50
N TYR A 774 10.16 -55.17 7.24
CA TYR A 774 11.60 -55.12 7.02
C TYR A 774 12.17 -53.92 7.78
N VAL A 775 12.98 -54.21 8.80
CA VAL A 775 13.77 -53.21 9.53
C VAL A 775 15.20 -53.32 9.04
N PRO A 776 15.73 -52.32 8.30
CA PRO A 776 17.11 -52.33 7.86
C PRO A 776 18.06 -52.54 9.05
N GLY A 777 18.93 -53.55 8.99
CA GLY A 777 19.90 -53.88 10.04
C GLY A 777 19.49 -55.00 11.02
N TYR A 778 18.27 -55.54 10.91
CA TYR A 778 17.81 -56.69 11.70
C TYR A 778 17.81 -58.00 10.89
N GLU A 779 18.73 -58.13 9.93
CA GLU A 779 18.92 -59.35 9.15
C GLU A 779 19.66 -60.37 10.01
N THR A 780 19.12 -61.58 10.13
CA THR A 780 19.85 -62.72 10.67
C THR A 780 20.99 -63.03 9.70
N LYS A 781 22.21 -62.66 10.10
CA LYS A 781 23.43 -63.12 9.45
C LYS A 781 23.66 -64.57 9.86
N GLU A 782 24.04 -65.43 8.92
CA GLU A 782 24.50 -66.77 9.28
C GLU A 782 25.73 -66.63 10.18
N GLU A 783 25.87 -67.54 11.14
CA GLU A 783 26.99 -67.54 12.10
C GLU A 783 28.36 -67.63 11.39
N ALA A 784 28.37 -68.16 10.15
CA ALA A 784 29.53 -68.20 9.26
C ALA A 784 29.92 -66.83 8.65
N ASP A 785 28.97 -65.88 8.58
CA ASP A 785 29.19 -64.52 8.06
C ASP A 785 29.59 -63.51 9.16
N LEU A 786 29.46 -63.92 10.42
CA LEU A 786 29.99 -63.21 11.56
C LEU A 786 31.48 -63.59 11.67
N GLY A 787 32.36 -62.71 11.18
CA GLY A 787 33.80 -62.85 11.44
C GLY A 787 34.08 -62.99 12.95
N PRO A 788 35.26 -63.50 13.35
CA PRO A 788 35.54 -63.88 14.73
C PRO A 788 35.18 -62.74 15.70
N GLU A 789 34.32 -63.04 16.67
CA GLU A 789 33.89 -62.06 17.67
C GLU A 789 35.11 -61.42 18.33
N LYS A 790 35.18 -60.09 18.31
CA LYS A 790 36.15 -59.38 19.14
C LYS A 790 35.77 -59.62 20.60
N PRO A 791 36.71 -60.03 21.46
CA PRO A 791 36.40 -60.28 22.86
C PRO A 791 35.88 -59.01 23.51
N VAL A 792 34.77 -59.16 24.23
CA VAL A 792 34.21 -58.12 25.10
C VAL A 792 35.27 -57.81 26.16
N LEU A 793 35.77 -56.57 26.12
CA LEU A 793 36.66 -56.03 27.16
C LEU A 793 35.91 -56.05 28.50
N GLY A 794 36.34 -56.92 29.41
CA GLY A 794 35.95 -56.80 30.81
C GLY A 794 35.72 -58.09 31.58
N VAL A 795 36.61 -59.08 31.49
CA VAL A 795 36.82 -60.04 32.60
C VAL A 795 38.30 -60.37 32.67
N PRO A 796 39.02 -60.06 33.78
CA PRO A 796 40.39 -60.49 33.95
C PRO A 796 40.43 -62.00 34.24
N SER A 797 41.25 -62.70 33.48
CA SER A 797 41.59 -64.11 33.68
C SER A 797 42.24 -64.36 35.04
N VAL A 798 41.79 -65.40 35.74
CA VAL A 798 42.60 -66.19 36.69
C VAL A 798 43.00 -67.48 35.98
#